data_AF-A0A2A2LEG5-F1
#
_entry.id   AF-A0A2A2LEG5-F1
#
_cell.length_a   1.000
_cell.length_b   1.000
_cell.length_c   1.000
_cell.angle_alpha   90.00
_cell.angle_beta   90.00
_cell.angle_gamma   90.00
#
_symmetry.space_group_name_H-M   'P 1'
#
loop_
_entity.id
_entity.type
_entity.pdbx_description
1 polymer ?
#
loop_
_entity_poly.entity_id
_entity_poly.type
_entity_poly.pdbx_seq_one_letter_code
_entity_poly.pdbx_strand_id
1 'polypeptide(L)'
;MLFVTAGWSRTKVLLIAFSARLVLVMYSNIHDYIFKVNFTDIDYQVFSDAVMHVAHGRSPFERATYRYTPALAWLLLPISKWRDFGKVLFCICDILVAMLCFEIMRIDRRDGREQKPGRSKTEQKKETEETERTIQAEELDSDTCAVLICWLVNPLTAVISARGNADVLVCAAVLLVLLLLKRDQWVLAALVHGLLAIHLKIYPLIYIPSIYLHFCNVKWNDSLMAKANKLLLNWKGLIYTAICLLSFAAVVFVFYRIYGEQFLEEFLLYHVKRRDIRHNFSPYFYVLYLLEDDPSLSRLFGFAAFLPQIVCVVYFAFRYSEDLPFCWFLTTFAFVAFNKVCTSQYFVWYFVLLPLVVDRIQMSWDSLKLTLGAWLLSQGAWLLFAYLFEFRGWPTFELIWLSSLAFLLSNAFALNRVITFYRPSAIQYKTKTVHSFVMVFYLIGLGLGDVEDITVKGLRIVKQCARVHLEAYTSILCYGLDKSKLEAFYGREVIEADRTAVEQNSDSILEGANKEDVALLVVGDPFGATTHADLVLRAKQSGIEVRVIHNASIMNAVGCCGLQLYNFGETVSIVMWTDEWQPDSYYEKIEKNINNGMHTLCLLDIKTKEQTVENMMKGRPIYEPPRYLTCKEAARQLLTIAARKMENGIKPAYSSETMCVGMARVGWDTQKIVYCSLQELAEFDGMGDPLHSLIIPGQTHPLEVQMLETFKLTS
;
A
#
# COMPACT_ATOMS: atom_id res chain seq x y z
N MET A 1 16.30 16.89 4.01
CA MET A 1 16.93 15.86 3.18
C MET A 1 18.30 16.34 2.67
N LEU A 2 19.22 16.84 3.52
CA LEU A 2 20.47 17.42 3.02
C LEU A 2 21.72 17.34 3.93
N PHE A 3 21.74 16.52 5.01
CA PHE A 3 22.96 16.42 5.86
C PHE A 3 23.31 15.04 6.41
N VAL A 4 22.63 13.96 6.02
CA VAL A 4 23.07 12.60 6.38
C VAL A 4 23.77 12.01 5.17
N THR A 5 25.00 12.45 4.99
CA THR A 5 25.92 12.06 3.91
C THR A 5 26.41 10.62 4.12
N ALA A 6 26.69 9.97 2.99
CA ALA A 6 27.16 8.59 2.86
C ALA A 6 28.32 8.20 3.81
N GLY A 7 28.29 6.97 4.33
CA GLY A 7 29.46 6.31 4.94
C GLY A 7 29.38 5.94 6.44
N TRP A 8 28.24 6.13 7.13
CA TRP A 8 28.15 5.86 8.57
C TRP A 8 27.46 4.51 8.87
N SER A 9 28.17 3.58 9.52
CA SER A 9 27.59 2.34 10.04
C SER A 9 26.54 2.61 11.14
N ARG A 10 25.51 1.77 11.29
CA ARG A 10 24.49 1.87 12.36
C ARG A 10 25.12 1.98 13.76
N THR A 11 26.19 1.24 14.03
CA THR A 11 26.93 1.31 15.29
C THR A 11 27.50 2.71 15.56
N LYS A 12 28.12 3.34 14.56
CA LYS A 12 28.61 4.73 14.67
C LYS A 12 27.46 5.71 14.96
N VAL A 13 26.33 5.56 14.27
CA VAL A 13 25.14 6.40 14.50
C VAL A 13 24.65 6.28 15.95
N LEU A 14 24.51 5.05 16.46
CA LEU A 14 24.08 4.81 17.84
C LEU A 14 25.08 5.37 18.87
N LEU A 15 26.39 5.17 18.65
CA LEU A 15 27.43 5.70 19.54
C LEU A 15 27.46 7.23 19.58
N ILE A 16 27.23 7.88 18.45
CA ILE A 16 27.21 9.35 18.36
C ILE A 16 25.93 9.89 18.99
N ALA A 17 24.79 9.25 18.75
CA ALA A 17 23.53 9.59 19.40
C ALA A 17 23.62 9.42 20.93
N PHE A 18 24.30 8.38 21.42
CA PHE A 18 24.54 8.16 22.85
C PHE A 18 25.48 9.22 23.44
N SER A 19 26.60 9.49 22.77
CA SER A 19 27.55 10.54 23.18
C SER A 19 26.88 11.91 23.26
N ALA A 20 26.03 12.26 22.29
CA ALA A 20 25.27 13.51 22.30
C ALA A 20 24.32 13.61 23.52
N ARG A 21 23.68 12.51 23.91
CA ARG A 21 22.83 12.46 25.10
C ARG A 21 23.64 12.60 26.38
N LEU A 22 24.81 11.97 26.48
CA LEU A 22 25.70 12.15 27.63
C LEU A 22 26.16 13.61 27.76
N VAL A 23 26.45 14.29 26.64
CA VAL A 23 26.73 15.73 26.64
C VAL A 23 25.54 16.53 27.18
N LEU A 24 24.30 16.19 26.80
CA LEU A 24 23.09 16.82 27.35
C LEU A 24 22.91 16.55 28.85
N VAL A 25 23.23 15.34 29.33
CA VAL A 25 23.20 15.01 30.76
C VAL A 25 24.22 15.87 31.52
N MET A 26 25.45 16.01 31.02
CA MET A 26 26.45 16.89 31.65
C MET A 26 26.01 18.37 31.59
N TYR A 27 25.44 18.81 30.47
CA TYR A 27 24.89 20.15 30.31
C TYR A 27 23.75 20.42 31.28
N SER A 28 22.92 19.42 31.61
CA SER A 28 21.79 19.61 32.53
C SER A 28 22.23 20.16 33.88
N ASN A 29 23.36 19.72 34.40
CA ASN A 29 23.90 20.18 35.68
C ASN A 29 24.36 21.65 35.61
N ILE A 30 24.89 22.08 34.47
CA ILE A 30 25.27 23.48 34.24
C ILE A 30 24.02 24.34 34.07
N HIS A 31 23.03 23.86 33.31
CA HIS A 31 21.79 24.59 33.05
C HIS A 31 21.00 24.83 34.34
N ASP A 32 20.82 23.79 35.15
CA ASP A 32 20.08 23.85 36.42
C ASP A 32 20.76 24.78 37.45
N TYR A 33 22.06 25.02 37.30
CA TYR A 33 22.79 25.98 38.15
C TYR A 33 22.59 27.44 37.69
N ILE A 34 22.50 27.69 36.38
CA ILE A 34 22.48 29.04 35.80
C ILE A 34 21.05 29.58 35.66
N PHE A 35 20.11 28.75 35.23
CA PHE A 35 18.77 29.19 34.84
C PHE A 35 17.73 28.91 35.90
N LYS A 36 16.72 29.79 36.00
CA LYS A 36 15.60 29.63 36.93
C LYS A 36 14.68 28.46 36.57
N VAL A 37 14.56 28.15 35.28
CA VAL A 37 13.78 27.02 34.78
C VAL A 37 14.73 25.86 34.56
N ASN A 38 14.53 24.77 35.30
CA ASN A 38 15.43 23.64 35.27
C ASN A 38 15.31 22.85 33.94
N PHE A 39 16.48 22.38 33.48
CA PHE A 39 16.58 21.34 32.47
C PHE A 39 16.22 19.98 33.05
N THR A 40 16.65 19.63 34.28
CA THR A 40 16.23 18.35 34.88
C THR A 40 14.70 18.33 35.05
N ASP A 41 14.08 17.23 34.64
CA ASP A 41 12.66 16.98 34.86
C ASP A 41 12.34 16.95 36.36
N ILE A 42 11.20 17.53 36.74
CA ILE A 42 10.76 17.54 38.15
C ILE A 42 10.48 16.12 38.64
N ASP A 43 10.01 15.24 37.76
CA ASP A 43 9.76 13.84 38.08
C ASP A 43 11.05 13.11 38.47
N TYR A 44 12.20 13.51 37.90
CA TYR A 44 13.49 12.94 38.27
C TYR A 44 13.88 13.23 39.73
N GLN A 45 13.48 14.40 40.24
CA GLN A 45 13.66 14.73 41.66
C GLN A 45 12.74 13.87 42.53
N VAL A 46 11.48 13.69 42.11
CA VAL A 46 10.53 12.81 42.80
C VAL A 46 11.04 11.36 42.85
N PHE A 47 11.64 10.86 41.76
CA PHE A 47 12.29 9.53 41.75
C PHE A 47 13.48 9.47 42.70
N SER A 48 14.35 10.49 42.66
CA SER A 48 15.56 10.55 43.48
C SER A 48 15.22 10.56 44.97
N ASP A 49 14.22 11.35 45.37
CA ASP A 49 13.75 11.39 46.75
C ASP A 49 13.15 10.05 47.18
N ALA A 50 12.31 9.44 46.33
CA ALA A 50 11.73 8.12 46.60
C ALA A 50 12.80 7.03 46.72
N VAL A 51 13.85 7.08 45.90
CA VAL A 51 15.04 6.20 46.02
C VAL A 51 15.68 6.34 47.40
N MET A 52 15.81 7.56 47.92
CA MET A 52 16.35 7.77 49.27
C MET A 52 15.48 7.12 50.34
N HIS A 53 14.16 7.13 50.21
CA HIS A 53 13.29 6.38 51.13
C HIS A 53 13.55 4.87 51.04
N VAL A 54 13.57 4.31 49.83
CA VAL A 54 13.83 2.87 49.63
C VAL A 54 15.21 2.46 50.14
N ALA A 55 16.25 3.28 49.93
CA ALA A 55 17.60 3.02 50.42
C ALA A 55 17.68 2.94 51.96
N HIS A 56 16.78 3.63 52.67
CA HIS A 56 16.64 3.54 54.13
C HIS A 56 15.63 2.46 54.59
N GLY A 57 15.20 1.57 53.68
CA GLY A 57 14.24 0.50 53.99
C GLY A 57 12.79 0.99 54.14
N ARG A 58 12.47 2.19 53.66
CA ARG A 58 11.14 2.81 53.75
C ARG A 58 10.34 2.69 52.45
N SER A 59 9.07 3.09 52.51
CA SER A 59 8.19 3.09 51.35
C SER A 59 8.55 4.22 50.38
N PRO A 60 8.65 3.98 49.06
CA PRO A 60 8.87 5.06 48.08
C PRO A 60 7.70 6.06 48.06
N PHE A 61 6.51 5.63 48.50
CA PHE A 61 5.31 6.46 48.58
C PHE A 61 5.30 7.42 49.77
N GLU A 62 6.28 7.34 50.69
CA GLU A 62 6.49 8.40 51.69
C GLU A 62 6.90 9.73 51.03
N ARG A 63 7.50 9.66 49.84
CA ARG A 63 7.67 10.84 49.01
C ARG A 63 6.30 11.26 48.46
N ALA A 64 5.78 12.38 48.97
CA ALA A 64 4.58 13.00 48.42
C ALA A 64 4.67 13.15 46.90
N THR A 65 3.57 12.90 46.19
CA THR A 65 3.48 12.93 44.71
C THR A 65 4.21 11.82 43.96
N TYR A 66 4.82 10.85 44.64
CA TYR A 66 5.30 9.64 43.97
C TYR A 66 4.09 8.79 43.53
N ARG A 67 3.90 8.64 42.21
CA ARG A 67 2.78 7.91 41.57
C ARG A 67 3.25 6.83 40.60
N TYR A 68 4.49 6.35 40.78
CA TYR A 68 5.13 5.40 39.88
C TYR A 68 5.25 4.03 40.54
N THR A 69 5.60 3.01 39.75
CA THR A 69 5.83 1.68 40.31
C THR A 69 7.04 1.69 41.26
N PRO A 70 6.97 1.01 42.42
CA PRO A 70 8.14 0.83 43.29
C PRO A 70 9.33 0.18 42.59
N ALA A 71 9.08 -0.63 41.55
CA ALA A 71 10.13 -1.24 40.73
C ALA A 71 11.05 -0.18 40.09
N LEU A 72 10.51 1.00 39.76
CA LEU A 72 11.31 2.11 39.24
C LEU A 72 12.23 2.67 40.32
N ALA A 73 11.75 2.88 41.55
CA ALA A 73 12.60 3.31 42.66
C ALA A 73 13.68 2.26 42.97
N TRP A 74 13.36 0.97 42.88
CA TRP A 74 14.34 -0.11 43.10
C TRP A 74 15.41 -0.13 42.01
N LEU A 75 15.02 0.01 40.75
CA LEU A 75 15.93 0.09 39.60
C LEU A 75 16.89 1.29 39.72
N LEU A 76 16.40 2.39 40.30
CA LEU A 76 17.13 3.63 40.46
C LEU A 76 17.91 3.75 41.78
N LEU A 77 17.97 2.70 42.61
CA LEU A 77 18.74 2.68 43.87
C LEU A 77 20.16 3.26 43.78
N PRO A 78 20.94 3.06 42.70
CA PRO A 78 22.26 3.66 42.57
C PRO A 78 22.29 5.19 42.57
N ILE A 79 21.15 5.88 42.38
CA ILE A 79 21.03 7.35 42.51
C ILE A 79 21.51 7.82 43.90
N SER A 80 21.33 7.00 44.93
CA SER A 80 21.80 7.29 46.30
C SER A 80 23.31 7.56 46.39
N LYS A 81 24.10 7.03 45.45
CA LYS A 81 25.55 7.25 45.35
C LYS A 81 25.93 8.15 44.16
N TRP A 82 25.21 8.03 43.05
CA TRP A 82 25.49 8.78 41.83
C TRP A 82 24.21 9.39 41.27
N ARG A 83 24.03 10.70 41.52
CA ARG A 83 22.79 11.42 41.22
C ARG A 83 22.34 11.34 39.76
N ASP A 84 23.27 11.30 38.80
CA ASP A 84 22.95 11.25 37.37
C ASP A 84 22.77 9.82 36.81
N PHE A 85 22.88 8.79 37.66
CA PHE A 85 22.74 7.39 37.24
C PHE A 85 21.46 7.12 36.44
N GLY A 86 20.32 7.62 36.93
CA GLY A 86 19.03 7.42 36.27
C GLY A 86 18.97 8.07 34.89
N LYS A 87 19.49 9.30 34.74
CA LYS A 87 19.59 9.97 33.43
C LYS A 87 20.40 9.13 32.43
N VAL A 88 21.56 8.62 32.86
CA VAL A 88 22.40 7.76 32.01
C VAL A 88 21.68 6.45 31.65
N LEU A 89 21.01 5.81 32.61
CA LEU A 89 20.22 4.61 32.37
C LEU A 89 19.09 4.85 31.34
N PHE A 90 18.40 5.99 31.44
CA PHE A 90 17.36 6.37 30.49
C PHE A 90 17.93 6.65 29.10
N CYS A 91 19.10 7.29 29.00
CA CYS A 91 19.80 7.44 27.71
C CYS A 91 20.22 6.10 27.10
N ILE A 92 20.65 5.12 27.91
CA ILE A 92 20.93 3.75 27.43
C ILE A 92 19.64 3.10 26.89
N CYS A 93 18.53 3.23 27.61
CA CYS A 93 17.23 2.72 27.14
C CYS A 93 16.78 3.40 25.85
N ASP A 94 17.11 4.68 25.66
CA ASP A 94 16.78 5.43 24.44
C ASP A 94 17.51 4.90 23.20
N ILE A 95 18.76 4.44 23.38
CA ILE A 95 19.52 3.74 22.34
C ILE A 95 18.97 2.34 22.11
N LEU A 96 18.56 1.64 23.18
CA LEU A 96 17.91 0.34 23.08
C LEU A 96 16.61 0.42 22.27
N VAL A 97 15.81 1.49 22.42
CA VAL A 97 14.62 1.74 21.58
C VAL A 97 14.99 1.74 20.09
N ALA A 98 16.04 2.48 19.71
CA ALA A 98 16.49 2.53 18.31
C ALA A 98 16.96 1.15 17.82
N MET A 99 17.66 0.38 18.66
CA MET A 99 18.06 -1.00 18.34
C MET A 99 16.85 -1.92 18.14
N LEU A 100 15.84 -1.83 19.01
CA LEU A 100 14.59 -2.59 18.88
C LEU A 100 13.86 -2.24 17.59
N CYS A 101 13.79 -0.96 17.22
CA CYS A 101 13.23 -0.53 15.93
C CYS A 101 13.96 -1.17 14.75
N PHE A 102 15.30 -1.15 14.73
CA PHE A 102 16.08 -1.78 13.66
C PHE A 102 15.82 -3.28 13.54
N GLU A 103 15.69 -3.99 14.66
CA GLU A 103 15.38 -5.42 14.66
C GLU A 103 13.97 -5.72 14.17
N ILE A 104 12.96 -4.92 14.56
CA ILE A 104 11.59 -5.08 14.05
C ILE A 104 11.54 -4.85 12.54
N MET A 105 12.16 -3.77 12.06
CA MET A 105 12.20 -3.44 10.62
C MET A 105 12.97 -4.51 9.81
N ARG A 106 14.02 -5.11 10.39
CA ARG A 106 14.74 -6.23 9.79
C ARG A 106 13.85 -7.45 9.59
N ILE A 107 13.02 -7.80 10.59
CA ILE A 107 12.07 -8.93 10.50
C ILE A 107 11.02 -8.65 9.42
N ASP A 108 10.43 -7.46 9.40
CA ASP A 108 9.42 -7.09 8.40
C ASP A 108 9.94 -7.20 6.95
N ARG A 109 11.21 -6.90 6.71
CA ARG A 109 11.86 -7.09 5.41
C ARG A 109 12.12 -8.55 5.07
N ARG A 110 12.51 -9.35 6.05
CA ARG A 110 12.78 -10.79 5.88
C ARG A 110 11.51 -11.53 5.48
N ASP A 111 10.43 -11.32 6.23
CA ASP A 111 9.11 -11.90 5.94
C ASP A 111 8.61 -11.49 4.54
N GLY A 112 8.96 -10.28 4.11
CA GLY A 112 8.72 -9.78 2.76
C GLY A 112 9.48 -10.48 1.63
N ARG A 113 10.68 -11.00 1.90
CA ARG A 113 11.54 -11.66 0.90
C ARG A 113 11.30 -13.17 0.82
N GLU A 114 10.97 -13.82 1.94
CA GLU A 114 10.71 -15.27 2.01
C GLU A 114 9.41 -15.70 1.28
N GLN A 115 8.49 -14.77 0.98
CA GLN A 115 7.22 -15.04 0.29
C GLN A 115 7.26 -14.92 -1.26
N LYS A 116 8.44 -14.93 -1.90
CA LYS A 116 8.55 -15.13 -3.36
C LYS A 116 8.45 -16.64 -3.68
N PRO A 117 7.39 -17.15 -4.35
CA PRO A 117 7.24 -18.58 -4.59
C PRO A 117 8.15 -19.03 -5.75
N GLY A 118 8.99 -20.05 -5.52
CA GLY A 118 9.71 -20.74 -6.60
C GLY A 118 11.08 -21.36 -6.31
N ARG A 119 11.65 -21.31 -5.09
CA ARG A 119 13.00 -21.84 -4.82
C ARG A 119 13.05 -22.89 -3.72
N SER A 120 14.00 -23.83 -3.85
CA SER A 120 14.16 -24.96 -2.93
C SER A 120 14.66 -24.51 -1.56
N LYS A 121 14.22 -25.20 -0.49
CA LYS A 121 14.58 -24.90 0.92
C LYS A 121 16.10 -24.91 1.18
N THR A 122 16.87 -25.60 0.34
CA THR A 122 18.33 -25.74 0.47
C THR A 122 19.07 -24.55 -0.13
N GLU A 123 18.52 -23.96 -1.21
CA GLU A 123 19.06 -22.75 -1.84
C GLU A 123 18.74 -21.50 -1.02
N GLN A 124 17.53 -21.42 -0.44
CA GLN A 124 17.16 -20.35 0.49
C GLN A 124 18.09 -20.26 1.70
N LYS A 125 18.55 -21.40 2.24
CA LYS A 125 19.40 -21.41 3.44
C LYS A 125 20.82 -20.89 3.18
N LYS A 126 21.40 -21.24 2.03
CA LYS A 126 22.73 -20.76 1.60
C LYS A 126 22.73 -19.29 1.22
N GLU A 127 21.72 -18.83 0.45
CA GLU A 127 21.60 -17.43 0.03
C GLU A 127 21.26 -16.52 1.23
N THR A 128 20.52 -17.00 2.23
CA THR A 128 20.26 -16.27 3.49
C THR A 128 21.54 -16.08 4.30
N GLU A 129 22.39 -17.10 4.42
CA GLU A 129 23.68 -17.01 5.15
C GLU A 129 24.71 -16.12 4.42
N GLU A 130 24.69 -16.11 3.07
CA GLU A 130 25.56 -15.24 2.26
C GLU A 130 25.05 -13.79 2.22
N THR A 131 23.74 -13.58 2.12
CA THR A 131 23.11 -12.24 2.11
C THR A 131 23.12 -11.59 3.50
N GLU A 132 23.04 -12.35 4.58
CA GLU A 132 23.20 -11.81 5.95
C GLU A 132 24.59 -11.22 6.19
N ARG A 133 25.63 -11.72 5.51
CA ARG A 133 26.97 -11.13 5.53
C ARG A 133 27.03 -9.85 4.69
N THR A 134 26.31 -9.77 3.57
CA THR A 134 26.25 -8.57 2.73
C THR A 134 25.38 -7.45 3.32
N ILE A 135 24.31 -7.76 4.07
CA ILE A 135 23.47 -6.76 4.76
C ILE A 135 24.23 -6.03 5.87
N GLN A 136 25.30 -6.63 6.41
CA GLN A 136 26.18 -5.97 7.37
C GLN A 136 27.13 -4.93 6.73
N ALA A 137 27.33 -4.97 5.42
CA ALA A 137 28.21 -4.08 4.68
C ALA A 137 27.39 -3.11 3.81
N GLU A 138 27.46 -1.83 4.17
CA GLU A 138 27.39 -0.69 3.24
C GLU A 138 26.08 -0.44 2.47
N GLU A 139 25.18 0.31 3.09
CA GLU A 139 24.69 1.63 2.64
C GLU A 139 23.59 2.11 3.61
N LEU A 140 23.47 3.42 3.83
CA LEU A 140 22.54 3.98 4.80
C LEU A 140 21.08 3.80 4.32
N ASP A 141 20.51 2.67 4.69
CA ASP A 141 19.18 2.22 4.34
C ASP A 141 18.07 3.20 4.77
N SER A 142 16.95 3.21 4.04
CA SER A 142 15.76 4.05 4.33
C SER A 142 15.29 3.93 5.79
N ASP A 143 15.43 2.73 6.38
CA ASP A 143 15.12 2.44 7.78
C ASP A 143 16.02 3.23 8.76
N THR A 144 17.29 3.37 8.42
CA THR A 144 18.26 4.14 9.21
C THR A 144 17.87 5.62 9.22
N CYS A 145 17.44 6.16 8.08
CA CYS A 145 16.93 7.52 7.99
C CYS A 145 15.65 7.72 8.82
N ALA A 146 14.72 6.76 8.79
CA ALA A 146 13.49 6.81 9.59
C ALA A 146 13.79 6.85 11.10
N VAL A 147 14.59 5.92 11.62
CA VAL A 147 14.96 5.87 13.04
C VAL A 147 15.76 7.11 13.45
N LEU A 148 16.66 7.59 12.59
CA LEU A 148 17.48 8.76 12.87
C LEU A 148 16.65 10.03 12.97
N ILE A 149 15.75 10.27 12.01
CA ILE A 149 14.90 11.48 11.96
C ILE A 149 13.82 11.45 13.03
N CYS A 150 13.10 10.34 13.17
CA CYS A 150 11.93 10.27 14.05
C CYS A 150 12.31 10.13 15.54
N TRP A 151 13.46 9.54 15.86
CA TRP A 151 13.85 9.19 17.23
C TRP A 151 15.22 9.70 17.67
N LEU A 152 16.32 9.35 16.99
CA LEU A 152 17.66 9.61 17.53
C LEU A 152 18.07 11.08 17.54
N VAL A 153 17.73 11.81 16.46
CA VAL A 153 18.07 13.24 16.25
C VAL A 153 16.88 14.17 16.54
N ASN A 154 15.67 13.61 16.71
CA ASN A 154 14.51 14.38 17.10
C ASN A 154 14.78 15.07 18.46
N PRO A 155 14.70 16.42 18.54
CA PRO A 155 15.07 17.15 19.75
C PRO A 155 14.15 16.82 20.92
N LEU A 156 12.88 16.48 20.66
CA LEU A 156 11.92 16.12 21.71
C LEU A 156 12.37 14.86 22.45
N THR A 157 12.64 13.78 21.71
CA THR A 157 13.02 12.47 22.27
C THR A 157 14.42 12.48 22.86
N ALA A 158 15.39 13.13 22.19
CA ALA A 158 16.76 13.24 22.66
C ALA A 158 16.86 14.01 24.00
N VAL A 159 16.05 15.07 24.17
CA VAL A 159 16.04 15.86 25.40
C VAL A 159 15.32 15.13 26.52
N ILE A 160 14.17 14.48 26.28
CA ILE A 160 13.36 13.87 27.34
C ILE A 160 14.14 12.82 28.17
N SER A 161 14.92 11.96 27.52
CA SER A 161 15.75 10.97 28.24
C SER A 161 16.87 11.65 29.05
N ALA A 162 17.56 12.63 28.46
CA ALA A 162 18.62 13.39 29.13
C ALA A 162 18.12 14.25 30.31
N ARG A 163 16.85 14.70 30.27
CA ARG A 163 16.20 15.42 31.39
C ARG A 163 15.92 14.52 32.59
N GLY A 164 15.99 13.19 32.44
CA GLY A 164 15.72 12.24 33.52
C GLY A 164 14.29 11.67 33.51
N ASN A 165 13.62 11.63 32.37
CA ASN A 165 12.28 11.06 32.29
C ASN A 165 12.31 9.53 32.04
N ALA A 166 11.56 8.78 32.85
CA ALA A 166 11.48 7.32 32.78
C ALA A 166 10.57 6.76 31.67
N ASP A 167 9.81 7.59 30.93
CA ASP A 167 8.90 7.14 29.86
C ASP A 167 9.61 6.37 28.74
N VAL A 168 10.91 6.60 28.53
CA VAL A 168 11.73 5.84 27.57
C VAL A 168 11.85 4.37 27.95
N LEU A 169 11.84 4.03 29.24
CA LEU A 169 11.86 2.64 29.72
C LEU A 169 10.56 1.93 29.33
N VAL A 170 9.42 2.64 29.43
CA VAL A 170 8.12 2.12 28.99
C VAL A 170 8.11 1.91 27.49
N CYS A 171 8.65 2.86 26.72
CA CYS A 171 8.77 2.77 25.27
C CYS A 171 9.60 1.55 24.83
N ALA A 172 10.74 1.31 25.49
CA ALA A 172 11.56 0.12 25.24
C ALA A 172 10.79 -1.18 25.56
N ALA A 173 10.04 -1.22 26.66
CA ALA A 173 9.22 -2.38 27.02
C ALA A 173 8.10 -2.64 26.00
N VAL A 174 7.42 -1.60 25.53
CA VAL A 174 6.37 -1.71 24.49
C VAL A 174 6.95 -2.25 23.18
N LEU A 175 8.09 -1.73 22.72
CA LEU A 175 8.75 -2.26 21.53
C LEU A 175 9.25 -3.69 21.71
N LEU A 176 9.70 -4.07 22.91
CA LEU A 176 10.09 -5.45 23.21
C LEU A 176 8.89 -6.40 23.08
N VAL A 177 7.72 -6.03 23.58
CA VAL A 177 6.48 -6.81 23.39
C VAL A 177 6.18 -6.96 21.89
N LEU A 178 6.25 -5.87 21.13
CA LEU A 178 6.02 -5.91 19.68
C LEU A 178 7.02 -6.80 18.95
N LEU A 179 8.31 -6.73 19.30
CA LEU A 179 9.37 -7.58 18.75
C LEU A 179 9.11 -9.07 19.04
N LEU A 180 8.70 -9.41 20.27
CA LEU A 180 8.39 -10.78 20.65
C LEU A 180 7.16 -11.31 19.90
N LEU A 181 6.14 -10.48 19.68
CA LEU A 181 4.99 -10.82 18.85
C LEU A 181 5.41 -11.08 17.39
N LYS A 182 6.28 -10.23 16.82
CA LYS A 182 6.83 -10.40 15.46
C LYS A 182 7.68 -11.66 15.30
N ARG A 183 8.29 -12.16 16.39
CA ARG A 183 9.04 -13.42 16.42
C ARG A 183 8.17 -14.66 16.71
N ASP A 184 6.84 -14.52 16.68
CA ASP A 184 5.87 -15.56 17.07
C ASP A 184 6.01 -16.09 18.51
N GLN A 185 6.75 -15.38 19.38
CA GLN A 185 6.96 -15.73 20.79
C GLN A 185 5.86 -15.13 21.68
N TRP A 186 4.60 -15.39 21.33
CA TRP A 186 3.43 -14.72 21.92
C TRP A 186 3.22 -14.97 23.43
N VAL A 187 3.63 -16.13 23.95
CA VAL A 187 3.57 -16.42 25.40
C VAL A 187 4.55 -15.54 26.17
N LEU A 188 5.79 -15.45 25.70
CA LEU A 188 6.80 -14.57 26.30
C LEU A 188 6.38 -13.10 26.15
N ALA A 189 5.81 -12.73 24.99
CA ALA A 189 5.24 -11.40 24.80
C ALA A 189 4.14 -11.08 25.82
N ALA A 190 3.24 -12.03 26.13
CA ALA A 190 2.19 -11.86 27.15
C ALA A 190 2.77 -11.64 28.54
N LEU A 191 3.78 -12.43 28.92
CA LEU A 191 4.49 -12.30 30.20
C LEU A 191 5.21 -10.95 30.32
N VAL A 192 5.96 -10.54 29.30
CA VAL A 192 6.68 -9.24 29.29
C VAL A 192 5.68 -8.08 29.29
N HIS A 193 4.56 -8.21 28.58
CA HIS A 193 3.52 -7.17 28.56
C HIS A 193 2.94 -6.92 29.95
N GLY A 194 2.57 -7.98 30.68
CA GLY A 194 2.01 -7.88 32.04
C GLY A 194 3.04 -7.52 33.11
N LEU A 195 4.15 -8.28 33.18
CA LEU A 195 5.19 -8.13 34.22
C LEU A 195 5.95 -6.82 34.13
N LEU A 196 6.22 -6.34 32.90
CA LEU A 196 7.10 -5.21 32.65
C LEU A 196 6.33 -4.01 32.09
N ALA A 197 5.75 -4.12 30.89
CA ALA A 197 5.23 -2.94 30.19
C ALA A 197 4.07 -2.25 30.96
N ILE A 198 3.03 -3.01 31.35
CA ILE A 198 1.88 -2.49 32.11
C ILE A 198 2.27 -2.09 33.54
N HIS A 199 3.23 -2.81 34.13
CA HIS A 199 3.68 -2.52 35.48
C HIS A 199 4.54 -1.26 35.57
N LEU A 200 5.33 -0.94 34.54
CA LEU A 200 6.07 0.32 34.47
C LEU A 200 5.14 1.52 34.33
N LYS A 201 4.08 1.37 33.53
CA LYS A 201 3.01 2.37 33.38
C LYS A 201 1.74 1.68 32.89
N ILE A 202 0.57 2.11 33.33
CA ILE A 202 -0.69 1.38 33.08
C ILE A 202 -1.14 1.43 31.61
N TYR A 203 -0.75 2.45 30.85
CA TYR A 203 -1.31 2.69 29.50
C TYR A 203 -1.13 1.57 28.47
N PRO A 204 -0.06 0.73 28.46
CA PRO A 204 0.08 -0.37 27.50
C PRO A 204 -1.09 -1.38 27.53
N LEU A 205 -1.95 -1.38 28.56
CA LEU A 205 -3.22 -2.09 28.55
C LEU A 205 -4.06 -1.83 27.29
N ILE A 206 -3.95 -0.65 26.69
CA ILE A 206 -4.68 -0.29 25.45
C ILE A 206 -4.31 -1.17 24.24
N TYR A 207 -3.20 -1.92 24.30
CA TYR A 207 -2.78 -2.81 23.23
C TYR A 207 -3.38 -4.22 23.34
N ILE A 208 -3.96 -4.60 24.48
CA ILE A 208 -4.59 -5.93 24.64
C ILE A 208 -5.69 -6.17 23.59
N PRO A 209 -6.63 -5.23 23.34
CA PRO A 209 -7.66 -5.44 22.32
C PRO A 209 -7.11 -5.68 20.92
N SER A 210 -6.08 -4.94 20.51
CA SER A 210 -5.49 -5.09 19.17
C SER A 210 -4.71 -6.40 19.03
N ILE A 211 -4.00 -6.85 20.07
CA ILE A 211 -3.32 -8.15 20.08
C ILE A 211 -4.33 -9.31 20.10
N TYR A 212 -5.38 -9.19 20.91
CA TYR A 212 -6.46 -10.18 20.93
C TYR A 212 -7.06 -10.34 19.54
N LEU A 213 -7.40 -9.23 18.90
CA LEU A 213 -7.94 -9.21 17.54
C LEU A 213 -6.90 -9.62 16.50
N HIS A 214 -5.60 -9.41 16.72
CA HIS A 214 -4.57 -9.90 15.79
C HIS A 214 -4.50 -11.43 15.72
N PHE A 215 -4.71 -12.11 16.85
CA PHE A 215 -4.83 -13.58 16.87
C PHE A 215 -6.17 -14.08 16.33
N CYS A 216 -7.19 -13.22 16.38
CA CYS A 216 -8.49 -13.48 15.80
C CYS A 216 -8.43 -13.15 14.30
N ASN A 217 -8.59 -14.10 13.37
CA ASN A 217 -8.68 -13.75 11.94
C ASN A 217 -10.05 -13.07 11.60
N VAL A 218 -10.45 -12.06 12.39
CA VAL A 218 -11.65 -11.23 12.21
C VAL A 218 -11.33 -10.16 11.20
N LYS A 219 -12.10 -10.13 10.11
CA LYS A 219 -11.97 -9.10 9.10
C LYS A 219 -12.93 -7.97 9.39
N TRP A 220 -12.56 -6.77 8.98
CA TRP A 220 -13.41 -5.59 9.09
C TRP A 220 -14.79 -5.80 8.43
N ASN A 221 -14.84 -6.49 7.28
CA ASN A 221 -16.06 -6.76 6.51
C ASN A 221 -16.89 -7.97 6.98
N ASP A 222 -16.47 -8.67 8.04
CA ASP A 222 -17.24 -9.80 8.57
C ASP A 222 -18.61 -9.34 9.11
N SER A 223 -19.65 -10.17 8.96
CA SER A 223 -20.97 -9.91 9.56
C SER A 223 -20.89 -9.88 11.09
N LEU A 224 -21.81 -9.16 11.76
CA LEU A 224 -21.82 -9.04 13.22
C LEU A 224 -21.83 -10.41 13.93
N MET A 225 -22.61 -11.37 13.43
CA MET A 225 -22.68 -12.72 13.99
C MET A 225 -21.40 -13.51 13.78
N ALA A 226 -20.75 -13.37 12.61
CA ALA A 226 -19.45 -13.99 12.35
C ALA A 226 -18.34 -13.40 13.23
N LYS A 227 -18.36 -12.07 13.45
CA LYS A 227 -17.44 -11.39 14.38
C LYS A 227 -17.61 -11.91 15.80
N ALA A 228 -18.85 -12.02 16.29
CA ALA A 228 -19.15 -12.52 17.63
C ALA A 228 -18.65 -13.96 17.83
N ASN A 229 -18.96 -14.86 16.89
CA ASN A 229 -18.52 -16.26 16.96
C ASN A 229 -16.99 -16.38 16.94
N LYS A 230 -16.31 -15.68 16.02
CA LYS A 230 -14.84 -15.70 15.96
C LYS A 230 -14.20 -15.12 17.23
N LEU A 231 -14.78 -14.05 17.79
CA LEU A 231 -14.29 -13.43 19.02
C LEU A 231 -14.37 -14.41 20.21
N LEU A 232 -15.49 -15.13 20.36
CA LEU A 232 -15.70 -16.09 21.44
C LEU A 232 -14.80 -17.34 21.30
N LEU A 233 -14.54 -17.78 20.07
CA LEU A 233 -13.71 -18.96 19.77
C LEU A 233 -12.20 -18.67 19.76
N ASN A 234 -11.76 -17.43 19.99
CA ASN A 234 -10.36 -17.03 19.95
C ASN A 234 -9.59 -17.45 21.22
N TRP A 235 -9.32 -18.75 21.34
CA TRP A 235 -8.60 -19.31 22.49
C TRP A 235 -7.19 -18.71 22.66
N LYS A 236 -6.47 -18.44 21.56
CA LYS A 236 -5.12 -17.84 21.63
C LYS A 236 -5.16 -16.44 22.23
N GLY A 237 -6.09 -15.60 21.78
CA GLY A 237 -6.32 -14.27 22.35
C GLY A 237 -6.70 -14.34 23.83
N LEU A 238 -7.59 -15.26 24.20
CA LEU A 238 -8.01 -15.45 25.60
C LEU A 238 -6.83 -15.85 26.49
N ILE A 239 -6.00 -16.81 26.06
CA ILE A 239 -4.81 -17.23 26.82
C ILE A 239 -3.79 -16.10 26.90
N TYR A 240 -3.54 -15.37 25.81
CA TYR A 240 -2.65 -14.21 25.83
C TYR A 240 -3.10 -13.20 26.89
N THR A 241 -4.38 -12.81 26.85
CA THR A 241 -4.95 -11.87 27.81
C THR A 241 -4.90 -12.40 29.23
N ALA A 242 -5.19 -13.68 29.45
CA ALA A 242 -5.12 -14.30 30.77
C ALA A 242 -3.69 -14.27 31.33
N ILE A 243 -2.67 -14.68 30.55
CA ILE A 243 -1.27 -14.65 30.96
C ILE A 243 -0.82 -13.22 31.28
N CYS A 244 -1.18 -12.26 30.41
CA CYS A 244 -0.85 -10.85 30.61
C CYS A 244 -1.45 -10.31 31.92
N LEU A 245 -2.75 -10.50 32.14
CA LEU A 245 -3.44 -10.00 33.35
C LEU A 245 -3.01 -10.73 34.63
N LEU A 246 -2.82 -12.05 34.58
CA LEU A 246 -2.35 -12.83 35.73
C LEU A 246 -0.92 -12.46 36.12
N SER A 247 -0.04 -12.26 35.14
CA SER A 247 1.34 -11.86 35.42
C SER A 247 1.41 -10.44 35.98
N PHE A 248 0.63 -9.50 35.46
CA PHE A 248 0.49 -8.16 36.06
C PHE A 248 -0.06 -8.24 37.49
N ALA A 249 -1.12 -9.02 37.72
CA ALA A 249 -1.73 -9.20 39.04
C ALA A 249 -0.75 -9.82 40.05
N ALA A 250 0.11 -10.75 39.62
CA ALA A 250 1.15 -11.34 40.47
C ALA A 250 2.15 -10.29 40.96
N VAL A 251 2.60 -9.38 40.09
CA VAL A 251 3.54 -8.31 40.49
C VAL A 251 2.86 -7.27 41.38
N VAL A 252 1.61 -6.90 41.07
CA VAL A 252 0.78 -6.04 41.92
C VAL A 252 0.62 -6.68 43.31
N PHE A 253 0.36 -7.98 43.38
CA PHE A 253 0.24 -8.70 44.65
C PHE A 253 1.57 -8.68 45.44
N VAL A 254 2.71 -8.90 44.79
CA VAL A 254 4.03 -8.80 45.45
C VAL A 254 4.25 -7.42 46.06
N PHE A 255 4.02 -6.34 45.31
CA PHE A 255 4.20 -4.99 45.85
C PHE A 255 3.14 -4.58 46.87
N TYR A 256 1.92 -5.09 46.75
CA TYR A 256 0.91 -4.95 47.79
C TYR A 256 1.33 -5.62 49.10
N ARG A 257 1.96 -6.80 49.04
CA ARG A 257 2.50 -7.46 50.25
C ARG A 257 3.64 -6.67 50.91
N ILE A 258 4.37 -5.86 50.15
CA ILE A 258 5.49 -5.05 50.66
C ILE A 258 5.00 -3.69 51.19
N TYR A 259 4.13 -3.00 50.45
CA TYR A 259 3.77 -1.60 50.70
C TYR A 259 2.29 -1.37 51.09
N GLY A 260 1.46 -2.41 51.07
CA GLY A 260 0.06 -2.37 51.51
C GLY A 260 -0.83 -1.46 50.65
N GLU A 261 -1.88 -0.93 51.27
CA GLU A 261 -2.89 -0.08 50.63
C GLU A 261 -2.32 1.19 49.98
N GLN A 262 -1.23 1.73 50.53
CA GLN A 262 -0.59 2.94 50.00
C GLN A 262 -0.14 2.75 48.55
N PHE A 263 0.36 1.56 48.21
CA PHE A 263 0.72 1.22 46.84
C PHE A 263 -0.51 1.22 45.91
N LEU A 264 -1.61 0.58 46.32
CA LEU A 264 -2.82 0.51 45.48
C LEU A 264 -3.41 1.90 45.25
N GLU A 265 -3.48 2.73 46.29
CA GLU A 265 -4.06 4.07 46.17
C GLU A 265 -3.20 4.95 45.26
N GLU A 266 -1.87 4.95 45.44
CA GLU A 266 -0.98 5.88 44.73
C GLU A 266 -0.58 5.42 43.32
N PHE A 267 -0.40 4.12 43.11
CA PHE A 267 0.00 3.59 41.79
C PHE A 267 -1.20 3.24 40.90
N LEU A 268 -2.31 2.71 41.42
CA LEU A 268 -3.44 2.26 40.60
C LEU A 268 -4.63 3.23 40.66
N LEU A 269 -5.19 3.44 41.85
CA LEU A 269 -6.48 4.12 42.01
C LEU A 269 -6.39 5.62 41.74
N TYR A 270 -5.23 6.23 42.02
CA TYR A 270 -4.98 7.64 41.75
C TYR A 270 -5.24 8.00 40.28
N HIS A 271 -4.79 7.20 39.31
CA HIS A 271 -4.95 7.52 37.88
C HIS A 271 -6.42 7.52 37.43
N VAL A 272 -7.24 6.65 38.03
CA VAL A 272 -8.68 6.61 37.77
C VAL A 272 -9.37 7.83 38.37
N LYS A 273 -9.07 8.14 39.64
CA LYS A 273 -9.73 9.20 40.41
C LYS A 273 -9.21 10.61 40.10
N ARG A 274 -8.01 10.76 39.51
CA ARG A 274 -7.33 12.05 39.28
C ARG A 274 -8.22 13.02 38.49
N ARG A 275 -8.38 14.22 39.03
CA ARG A 275 -9.01 15.38 38.38
C ARG A 275 -7.98 16.50 38.41
N ASP A 276 -7.37 16.76 37.27
CA ASP A 276 -6.40 17.84 37.17
C ASP A 276 -7.14 19.10 36.73
N ILE A 277 -7.35 20.01 37.68
CA ILE A 277 -7.98 21.31 37.45
C ILE A 277 -6.96 22.35 36.97
N ARG A 278 -5.66 22.06 37.08
CA ARG A 278 -4.62 22.93 36.57
C ARG A 278 -4.51 22.78 35.06
N HIS A 279 -4.13 23.88 34.42
CA HIS A 279 -4.00 23.91 32.97
C HIS A 279 -3.01 22.87 32.48
N ASN A 280 -3.42 22.16 31.44
CA ASN A 280 -2.63 21.20 30.70
C ASN A 280 -3.09 21.22 29.23
N PHE A 281 -2.51 20.42 28.35
CA PHE A 281 -2.89 20.46 26.93
C PHE A 281 -4.32 19.98 26.66
N SER A 282 -4.95 19.30 27.61
CA SER A 282 -6.31 18.79 27.47
C SER A 282 -7.35 19.86 27.75
N PRO A 283 -8.38 20.06 26.90
CA PRO A 283 -9.43 21.05 27.18
C PRO A 283 -10.29 20.69 28.40
N TYR A 284 -10.19 19.46 28.93
CA TYR A 284 -10.96 19.01 30.08
C TYR A 284 -10.61 19.75 31.39
N PHE A 285 -9.39 20.28 31.54
CA PHE A 285 -9.00 20.94 32.80
C PHE A 285 -9.93 22.11 33.14
N TYR A 286 -10.35 22.88 32.13
CA TYR A 286 -11.17 24.07 32.33
C TYR A 286 -12.59 23.72 32.77
N VAL A 287 -13.17 22.68 32.16
CA VAL A 287 -14.49 22.17 32.56
C VAL A 287 -14.44 21.60 33.98
N LEU A 288 -13.38 20.85 34.32
CA LEU A 288 -13.21 20.30 35.66
C LEU A 288 -12.95 21.39 36.70
N TYR A 289 -12.27 22.47 36.34
CA TYR A 289 -12.06 23.66 37.17
C TYR A 289 -13.39 24.37 37.46
N LEU A 290 -14.22 24.61 36.45
CA LEU A 290 -15.54 25.24 36.64
C LEU A 290 -16.52 24.39 37.47
N LEU A 291 -16.32 23.07 37.50
CA LEU A 291 -17.14 22.13 38.24
C LEU A 291 -16.53 21.73 39.59
N GLU A 292 -15.48 22.43 40.07
CA GLU A 292 -14.81 22.08 41.33
C GLU A 292 -15.77 22.07 42.53
N ASP A 293 -16.72 23.03 42.55
CA ASP A 293 -17.71 23.17 43.61
C ASP A 293 -18.84 22.11 43.58
N ASP A 294 -18.97 21.33 42.49
CA ASP A 294 -19.88 20.19 42.39
C ASP A 294 -19.11 18.87 42.22
N PRO A 295 -18.77 18.18 43.33
CA PRO A 295 -18.00 16.95 43.29
C PRO A 295 -18.63 15.82 42.50
N SER A 296 -19.97 15.80 42.37
CA SER A 296 -20.74 14.76 41.70
C SER A 296 -20.66 14.94 40.18
N LEU A 297 -20.93 16.15 39.69
CA LEU A 297 -20.79 16.48 38.27
C LEU A 297 -19.33 16.39 37.83
N SER A 298 -18.39 16.91 38.61
CA SER A 298 -16.95 16.79 38.34
C SER A 298 -16.51 15.32 38.24
N ARG A 299 -17.11 14.41 39.03
CA ARG A 299 -16.86 12.95 38.93
C ARG A 299 -17.37 12.40 37.61
N LEU A 300 -18.61 12.74 37.26
CA LEU A 300 -19.26 12.27 36.04
C LEU A 300 -18.46 12.69 34.80
N PHE A 301 -18.09 13.97 34.68
CA PHE A 301 -17.27 14.47 33.58
C PHE A 301 -15.87 13.85 33.57
N GLY A 302 -15.25 13.68 34.74
CA GLY A 302 -13.96 13.01 34.86
C GLY A 302 -13.97 11.56 34.35
N PHE A 303 -15.08 10.83 34.56
CA PHE A 303 -15.25 9.48 34.01
C PHE A 303 -15.66 9.50 32.53
N ALA A 304 -16.54 10.41 32.12
CA ALA A 304 -16.98 10.55 30.74
C ALA A 304 -15.81 10.87 29.79
N ALA A 305 -14.76 11.54 30.27
CA ALA A 305 -13.56 11.82 29.50
C ALA A 305 -12.77 10.56 29.06
N PHE A 306 -13.02 9.38 29.66
CA PHE A 306 -12.46 8.11 29.18
C PHE A 306 -13.20 7.54 27.96
N LEU A 307 -14.45 7.94 27.73
CA LEU A 307 -15.29 7.35 26.69
C LEU A 307 -14.70 7.53 25.27
N PRO A 308 -14.26 8.73 24.84
CA PRO A 308 -13.65 8.89 23.53
C PRO A 308 -12.40 8.03 23.34
N GLN A 309 -11.57 7.91 24.39
CA GLN A 309 -10.37 7.07 24.36
C GLN A 309 -10.72 5.60 24.16
N ILE A 310 -11.66 5.06 24.94
CA ILE A 310 -12.10 3.66 24.85
C ILE A 310 -12.68 3.38 23.46
N VAL A 311 -13.53 4.28 22.95
CA VAL A 311 -14.12 4.15 21.61
C VAL A 311 -13.03 4.11 20.53
N CYS A 312 -12.05 5.02 20.58
CA CYS A 312 -10.93 5.02 19.64
C CYS A 312 -10.07 3.76 19.73
N VAL A 313 -9.72 3.31 20.95
CA VAL A 313 -8.92 2.10 21.18
C VAL A 313 -9.60 0.88 20.56
N VAL A 314 -10.90 0.71 20.82
CA VAL A 314 -11.69 -0.40 20.27
C VAL A 314 -11.80 -0.27 18.75
N TYR A 315 -12.12 0.92 18.24
CA TYR A 315 -12.26 1.17 16.80
C TYR A 315 -10.98 0.84 16.03
N PHE A 316 -9.83 1.35 16.46
CA PHE A 316 -8.55 1.09 15.78
C PHE A 316 -8.10 -0.36 15.91
N ALA A 317 -8.39 -1.02 17.04
CA ALA A 317 -8.12 -2.45 17.20
C ALA A 317 -8.92 -3.29 16.19
N PHE A 318 -10.21 -2.99 15.97
CA PHE A 318 -11.00 -3.68 14.95
C PHE A 318 -10.58 -3.36 13.51
N ARG A 319 -10.13 -2.13 13.25
CA ARG A 319 -9.84 -1.68 11.89
C ARG A 319 -8.42 -2.02 11.41
N TYR A 320 -7.43 -2.03 12.31
CA TYR A 320 -6.01 -2.08 11.95
C TYR A 320 -5.21 -3.17 12.69
N SER A 321 -5.83 -4.09 13.43
CA SER A 321 -5.11 -5.17 14.16
C SER A 321 -4.22 -6.06 13.29
N GLU A 322 -4.40 -6.06 11.98
CA GLU A 322 -3.51 -6.76 11.03
C GLU A 322 -2.09 -6.13 11.00
N ASP A 323 -1.99 -4.79 11.03
CA ASP A 323 -0.72 -4.04 11.12
C ASP A 323 -0.57 -3.51 12.55
N LEU A 324 -0.05 -4.36 13.45
CA LEU A 324 0.13 -4.01 14.86
C LEU A 324 0.91 -2.69 15.09
N PRO A 325 2.08 -2.44 14.46
CA PRO A 325 2.78 -1.16 14.63
C PRO A 325 1.91 0.06 14.29
N PHE A 326 1.19 0.02 13.15
CA PHE A 326 0.31 1.12 12.75
C PHE A 326 -0.91 1.27 13.66
N CYS A 327 -1.54 0.15 14.04
CA CYS A 327 -2.64 0.15 15.00
C CYS A 327 -2.22 0.74 16.34
N TRP A 328 -1.06 0.35 16.86
CA TRP A 328 -0.54 0.86 18.13
C TRP A 328 -0.20 2.33 18.03
N PHE A 329 0.34 2.80 16.90
CA PHE A 329 0.59 4.22 16.66
C PHE A 329 -0.72 5.02 16.76
N LEU A 330 -1.76 4.65 15.99
CA LEU A 330 -3.05 5.35 16.01
C LEU A 330 -3.73 5.28 17.38
N THR A 331 -3.72 4.10 18.00
CA THR A 331 -4.33 3.86 19.32
C THR A 331 -3.69 4.75 20.38
N THR A 332 -2.36 4.82 20.40
CA THR A 332 -1.61 5.62 21.38
C THR A 332 -1.76 7.11 21.10
N PHE A 333 -1.71 7.52 19.83
CA PHE A 333 -1.90 8.91 19.44
C PHE A 333 -3.29 9.42 19.87
N ALA A 334 -4.34 8.65 19.58
CA ALA A 334 -5.70 9.00 19.98
C ALA A 334 -5.88 8.96 21.51
N PHE A 335 -5.30 7.97 22.19
CA PHE A 335 -5.33 7.87 23.65
C PHE A 335 -4.73 9.11 24.32
N VAL A 336 -3.62 9.63 23.79
CA VAL A 336 -2.99 10.87 24.30
C VAL A 336 -3.80 12.10 23.93
N ALA A 337 -4.28 12.21 22.68
CA ALA A 337 -5.04 13.37 22.21
C ALA A 337 -6.35 13.57 22.98
N PHE A 338 -7.08 12.50 23.26
CA PHE A 338 -8.34 12.54 24.01
C PHE A 338 -8.16 12.34 25.52
N ASN A 339 -6.92 12.39 26.03
CA ASN A 339 -6.67 12.23 27.46
C ASN A 339 -7.27 13.39 28.27
N LYS A 340 -7.81 13.10 29.46
CA LYS A 340 -8.26 14.13 30.42
C LYS A 340 -7.10 14.97 30.98
N VAL A 341 -5.89 14.40 31.02
CA VAL A 341 -4.66 15.09 31.38
C VAL A 341 -3.65 14.83 30.29
N CYS A 342 -3.12 15.87 29.66
CA CYS A 342 -2.14 15.72 28.58
C CYS A 342 -0.92 16.62 28.85
N THR A 343 0.26 16.01 28.93
CA THR A 343 1.55 16.68 29.06
C THR A 343 2.45 16.33 27.88
N SER A 344 3.46 17.15 27.60
CA SER A 344 4.37 16.96 26.46
C SER A 344 5.16 15.64 26.51
N GLN A 345 5.42 15.11 27.69
CA GLN A 345 6.09 13.81 27.89
C GLN A 345 5.33 12.66 27.21
N TYR A 346 4.00 12.73 27.15
CA TYR A 346 3.16 11.66 26.59
C TYR A 346 3.35 11.50 25.08
N PHE A 347 3.89 12.51 24.40
CA PHE A 347 4.11 12.45 22.95
C PHE A 347 5.10 11.33 22.59
N VAL A 348 6.07 11.06 23.47
CA VAL A 348 7.06 9.99 23.28
C VAL A 348 6.39 8.63 23.06
N TRP A 349 5.24 8.38 23.68
CA TRP A 349 4.54 7.08 23.59
C TRP A 349 4.09 6.72 22.17
N TYR A 350 3.73 7.69 21.33
CA TYR A 350 3.40 7.43 19.93
C TYR A 350 4.57 7.74 18.98
N PHE A 351 5.48 8.65 19.35
CA PHE A 351 6.70 8.90 18.57
C PHE A 351 7.61 7.67 18.50
N VAL A 352 7.63 6.82 19.54
CA VAL A 352 8.41 5.56 19.55
C VAL A 352 8.00 4.60 18.41
N LEU A 353 6.74 4.65 17.99
CA LEU A 353 6.19 3.79 16.94
C LEU A 353 6.33 4.41 15.54
N LEU A 354 6.60 5.73 15.47
CA LEU A 354 6.68 6.47 14.21
C LEU A 354 7.76 5.92 13.24
N PRO A 355 8.98 5.54 13.69
CA PRO A 355 9.98 4.94 12.80
C PRO A 355 9.48 3.68 12.08
N LEU A 356 8.57 2.93 12.71
CA LEU A 356 8.05 1.65 12.20
C LEU A 356 6.92 1.82 11.18
N VAL A 357 6.39 3.03 11.00
CA VAL A 357 5.20 3.30 10.17
C VAL A 357 5.41 4.39 9.14
N VAL A 358 6.47 5.20 9.26
CA VAL A 358 6.68 6.40 8.44
C VAL A 358 6.85 6.08 6.95
N ASP A 359 7.43 4.93 6.62
CA ASP A 359 7.59 4.41 5.26
C ASP A 359 6.23 4.06 4.59
N ARG A 360 5.23 3.71 5.40
CA ARG A 360 3.87 3.37 4.97
C ARG A 360 2.94 4.58 4.81
N ILE A 361 3.37 5.78 5.20
CA ILE A 361 2.57 7.00 5.14
C ILE A 361 3.02 7.83 3.93
N GLN A 362 2.26 7.75 2.82
CA GLN A 362 2.60 8.41 1.55
C GLN A 362 2.02 9.82 1.47
N MET A 363 2.52 10.73 2.30
CA MET A 363 2.10 12.15 2.29
C MET A 363 2.97 12.99 1.34
N SER A 364 2.34 13.93 0.63
CA SER A 364 3.08 14.97 -0.10
C SER A 364 3.81 15.89 0.88
N TRP A 365 4.90 16.53 0.43
CA TRP A 365 5.66 17.45 1.26
C TRP A 365 4.83 18.63 1.79
N ASP A 366 3.91 19.17 0.99
CA ASP A 366 3.04 20.28 1.42
C ASP A 366 2.04 19.83 2.47
N SER A 367 1.50 18.63 2.31
CA SER A 367 0.65 17.98 3.31
C SER A 367 1.38 17.79 4.64
N LEU A 368 2.63 17.33 4.58
CA LEU A 368 3.46 17.12 5.77
C LEU A 368 3.75 18.45 6.48
N LYS A 369 4.17 19.47 5.73
CA LYS A 369 4.41 20.83 6.27
C LYS A 369 3.17 21.40 6.93
N LEU A 370 2.00 21.29 6.29
CA LEU A 370 0.74 21.76 6.86
C LEU A 370 0.41 21.03 8.16
N THR A 371 0.57 19.71 8.19
CA THR A 371 0.25 18.89 9.37
C THR A 371 1.17 19.20 10.54
N LEU A 372 2.49 19.19 10.31
CA LEU A 372 3.48 19.54 11.33
C LEU A 372 3.39 21.00 11.75
N GLY A 373 3.13 21.90 10.81
CA GLY A 373 2.96 23.33 11.07
C GLY A 373 1.76 23.60 11.99
N ALA A 374 0.61 23.00 11.72
CA ALA A 374 -0.56 23.12 12.58
C ALA A 374 -0.29 22.54 14.00
N TRP A 375 0.38 21.39 14.06
CA TRP A 375 0.70 20.73 15.33
C TRP A 375 1.70 21.53 16.18
N LEU A 376 2.73 22.11 15.56
CA LEU A 376 3.71 22.96 16.25
C LEU A 376 3.13 24.31 16.64
N LEU A 377 2.33 24.93 15.77
CA LEU A 377 1.73 26.24 16.03
C LEU A 377 0.75 26.20 17.21
N SER A 378 -0.07 25.15 17.30
CA SER A 378 -1.01 24.98 18.42
C SER A 378 -0.28 24.81 19.76
N GLN A 379 0.84 24.07 19.79
CA GLN A 379 1.69 23.97 20.99
C GLN A 379 2.38 25.28 21.34
N GLY A 380 2.91 25.98 20.33
CA GLY A 380 3.55 27.29 20.53
C GLY A 380 2.59 28.31 21.12
N ALA A 381 1.35 28.36 20.62
CA ALA A 381 0.29 29.18 21.17
C ALA A 381 -0.03 28.81 22.62
N TRP A 382 -0.21 27.51 22.91
CA TRP A 382 -0.47 27.03 24.26
C TRP A 382 0.65 27.41 25.25
N LEU A 383 1.92 27.17 24.87
CA LEU A 383 3.09 27.49 25.69
C LEU A 383 3.24 28.99 25.94
N LEU A 384 2.95 29.82 24.94
CA LEU A 384 2.98 31.27 25.08
C LEU A 384 1.99 31.75 26.14
N PHE A 385 0.72 31.33 26.05
CA PHE A 385 -0.29 31.75 27.01
C PHE A 385 -0.06 31.13 28.40
N ALA A 386 0.36 29.87 28.48
CA ALA A 386 0.73 29.26 29.75
C ALA A 386 1.90 30.00 30.42
N TYR A 387 2.91 30.44 29.67
CA TYR A 387 4.01 31.25 30.18
C TYR A 387 3.54 32.63 30.68
N LEU A 388 2.70 33.32 29.90
CA LEU A 388 2.15 34.62 30.30
C LEU A 388 1.30 34.50 31.57
N PHE A 389 0.56 33.40 31.73
CA PHE A 389 -0.20 33.12 32.94
C PHE A 389 0.71 32.83 34.15
N GLU A 390 1.54 31.79 34.08
CA GLU A 390 2.32 31.31 35.24
C GLU A 390 3.48 32.25 35.64
N PHE A 391 4.20 32.80 34.66
CA PHE A 391 5.42 33.57 34.94
C PHE A 391 5.21 35.08 34.90
N ARG A 392 4.25 35.58 34.11
CA ARG A 392 3.96 37.02 34.02
C ARG A 392 2.69 37.44 34.76
N GLY A 393 1.87 36.49 35.22
CA GLY A 393 0.63 36.77 35.97
C GLY A 393 -0.48 37.41 35.13
N TRP A 394 -0.43 37.27 33.80
CA TRP A 394 -1.47 37.82 32.92
C TRP A 394 -2.72 36.93 32.92
N PRO A 395 -3.95 37.48 32.90
CA PRO A 395 -5.19 36.72 32.96
C PRO A 395 -5.52 36.04 31.61
N THR A 396 -4.68 35.10 31.20
CA THR A 396 -4.78 34.41 29.89
C THR A 396 -5.37 33.01 30.01
N PHE A 397 -6.02 32.68 31.13
CA PHE A 397 -6.54 31.34 31.42
C PHE A 397 -7.53 30.81 30.36
N GLU A 398 -8.43 31.65 29.87
CA GLU A 398 -9.35 31.29 28.78
C GLU A 398 -8.63 31.06 27.44
N LEU A 399 -7.56 31.82 27.17
CA LEU A 399 -6.74 31.66 25.97
C LEU A 399 -5.94 30.34 26.00
N ILE A 400 -5.53 29.89 27.18
CA ILE A 400 -4.93 28.55 27.37
C ILE A 400 -5.95 27.47 27.02
N TRP A 401 -7.21 27.62 27.46
CA TRP A 401 -8.28 26.68 27.11
C TRP A 401 -8.57 26.68 25.60
N LEU A 402 -8.70 27.85 24.96
CA LEU A 402 -8.85 27.96 23.51
C LEU A 402 -7.67 27.31 22.75
N SER A 403 -6.45 27.49 23.25
CA SER A 403 -5.26 26.85 22.69
C SER A 403 -5.27 25.33 22.88
N SER A 404 -5.86 24.83 23.98
CA SER A 404 -6.05 23.40 24.23
C SER A 404 -7.07 22.78 23.28
N LEU A 405 -8.15 23.51 22.94
CA LEU A 405 -9.08 23.12 21.88
C LEU A 405 -8.41 23.11 20.51
N ALA A 406 -7.64 24.15 20.18
CA ALA A 406 -6.87 24.20 18.92
C ALA A 406 -5.86 23.05 18.82
N PHE A 407 -5.21 22.70 19.94
CA PHE A 407 -4.33 21.54 20.03
C PHE A 407 -5.08 20.22 19.79
N LEU A 408 -6.24 20.01 20.42
CA LEU A 408 -7.07 18.82 20.18
C LEU A 408 -7.50 18.71 18.72
N LEU A 409 -7.97 19.80 18.11
CA LEU A 409 -8.37 19.84 16.70
C LEU A 409 -7.18 19.58 15.77
N SER A 410 -6.00 20.11 16.09
CA SER A 410 -4.78 19.86 15.34
C SER A 410 -4.35 18.39 15.40
N ASN A 411 -4.47 17.74 16.57
CA ASN A 411 -4.19 16.31 16.71
C ASN A 411 -5.21 15.46 15.95
N ALA A 412 -6.50 15.79 16.00
CA ALA A 412 -7.53 15.11 15.21
C ALA A 412 -7.29 15.26 13.69
N PHE A 413 -6.88 16.46 13.25
CA PHE A 413 -6.48 16.72 11.87
C PHE A 413 -5.27 15.86 11.47
N ALA A 414 -4.22 15.83 12.29
CA ALA A 414 -3.02 15.04 12.03
C ALA A 414 -3.34 13.54 11.95
N LEU A 415 -4.15 13.02 12.87
CA LEU A 415 -4.59 11.62 12.88
C LEU A 415 -5.35 11.27 11.60
N ASN A 416 -6.28 12.13 11.17
CA ASN A 416 -7.03 11.93 9.94
C ASN A 416 -6.12 11.94 8.69
N ARG A 417 -5.12 12.84 8.63
CA ARG A 417 -4.14 12.85 7.53
C ARG A 417 -3.33 11.56 7.52
N VAL A 418 -2.79 11.13 8.66
CA VAL A 418 -2.03 9.87 8.73
C VAL A 418 -2.88 8.70 8.24
N ILE A 419 -4.15 8.59 8.67
CA ILE A 419 -5.07 7.54 8.21
C ILE A 419 -5.33 7.64 6.69
N THR A 420 -5.54 8.83 6.17
CA THR A 420 -5.88 9.06 4.75
C THR A 420 -4.73 8.67 3.81
N PHE A 421 -3.49 8.95 4.21
CA PHE A 421 -2.29 8.67 3.40
C PHE A 421 -1.60 7.37 3.78
N TYR A 422 -2.14 6.62 4.73
CA TYR A 422 -1.64 5.31 5.07
C TYR A 422 -1.92 4.32 3.93
N ARG A 423 -0.84 3.71 3.44
CA ARG A 423 -0.88 2.61 2.49
C ARG A 423 -0.31 1.38 3.19
N PRO A 424 -1.13 0.38 3.54
CA PRO A 424 -0.62 -0.85 4.12
C PRO A 424 0.39 -1.48 3.16
N SER A 425 1.51 -1.97 3.68
CA SER A 425 2.55 -2.60 2.87
C SER A 425 1.94 -3.69 1.99
N ALA A 426 2.29 -3.70 0.70
CA ALA A 426 1.83 -4.68 -0.30
C ALA A 426 2.11 -6.15 0.10
N ILE A 427 2.89 -6.35 1.17
CA ILE A 427 3.32 -7.61 1.75
C ILE A 427 2.27 -8.16 2.73
N GLN A 428 1.53 -7.31 3.47
CA GLN A 428 0.53 -7.78 4.43
C GLN A 428 -0.82 -8.14 3.82
N TYR A 429 -1.17 -7.57 2.65
CA TYR A 429 -2.36 -8.00 1.89
C TYR A 429 -2.19 -9.38 1.23
N LYS A 430 -0.97 -9.95 1.23
CA LYS A 430 -0.72 -11.31 0.70
C LYS A 430 -0.83 -12.42 1.74
N THR A 431 -0.80 -12.13 3.03
CA THR A 431 -1.04 -13.12 4.07
C THR A 431 -2.41 -12.92 4.71
N LYS A 432 -3.34 -13.82 4.39
CA LYS A 432 -4.69 -13.94 4.96
C LYS A 432 -5.76 -12.97 4.45
N THR A 433 -5.61 -12.53 3.21
CA THR A 433 -6.78 -12.58 2.34
C THR A 433 -7.12 -14.07 2.13
N VAL A 434 -7.89 -14.68 3.05
CA VAL A 434 -9.05 -15.47 2.58
C VAL A 434 -9.63 -14.55 1.54
N HIS A 435 -9.39 -14.85 0.26
CA HIS A 435 -10.12 -14.24 -0.80
C HIS A 435 -11.57 -14.31 -0.29
N SER A 436 -12.13 -13.17 0.11
CA SER A 436 -13.46 -12.91 -0.40
C SER A 436 -13.21 -13.02 -1.87
N PHE A 437 -13.45 -14.23 -2.38
CA PHE A 437 -13.25 -14.59 -3.75
C PHE A 437 -14.29 -13.76 -4.49
N VAL A 438 -14.00 -12.47 -4.65
CA VAL A 438 -14.48 -11.74 -5.79
C VAL A 438 -13.64 -12.33 -6.89
N MET A 439 -14.19 -13.41 -7.43
CA MET A 439 -13.60 -14.12 -8.53
C MET A 439 -13.60 -13.16 -9.70
N VAL A 440 -12.48 -13.12 -10.38
CA VAL A 440 -12.23 -12.12 -11.39
C VAL A 440 -12.30 -12.77 -12.75
N PHE A 441 -13.07 -12.16 -13.64
CA PHE A 441 -12.99 -12.43 -15.06
C PHE A 441 -11.84 -11.62 -15.66
N TYR A 442 -10.79 -12.29 -16.11
CA TYR A 442 -9.62 -11.68 -16.72
C TYR A 442 -9.76 -11.66 -18.24
N LEU A 443 -9.56 -10.50 -18.85
CA LEU A 443 -9.49 -10.36 -20.29
C LEU A 443 -8.04 -10.03 -20.67
N ILE A 444 -7.35 -10.95 -21.33
CA ILE A 444 -5.89 -10.92 -21.46
C ILE A 444 -5.48 -10.90 -22.93
N GLY A 445 -4.75 -9.86 -23.33
CA GLY A 445 -4.12 -9.77 -24.65
C GLY A 445 -2.89 -10.67 -24.75
N LEU A 446 -2.82 -11.48 -25.81
CA LEU A 446 -1.69 -12.36 -26.08
C LEU A 446 -0.55 -11.68 -26.85
N GLY A 447 -0.80 -10.51 -27.45
CA GLY A 447 0.14 -9.91 -28.38
C GLY A 447 -0.01 -10.51 -29.78
N LEU A 448 0.94 -10.23 -30.68
CA LEU A 448 0.73 -10.43 -32.12
C LEU A 448 1.45 -11.66 -32.68
N GLY A 449 2.63 -11.97 -32.17
CA GLY A 449 3.54 -13.01 -32.63
C GLY A 449 3.32 -14.36 -31.97
N ASP A 450 4.18 -14.67 -31.00
CA ASP A 450 4.28 -15.99 -30.40
C ASP A 450 3.65 -16.05 -28.99
N VAL A 451 3.60 -17.24 -28.40
CA VAL A 451 3.17 -17.52 -27.03
C VAL A 451 3.96 -16.72 -25.97
N GLU A 452 5.15 -16.22 -26.33
CA GLU A 452 5.99 -15.38 -25.47
C GLU A 452 5.59 -13.90 -25.47
N ASP A 453 4.81 -13.45 -26.45
CA ASP A 453 4.34 -12.05 -26.53
C ASP A 453 3.36 -11.70 -25.41
N ILE A 454 2.80 -12.70 -24.72
CA ILE A 454 1.99 -12.48 -23.54
C ILE A 454 2.83 -11.74 -22.50
N THR A 455 2.26 -10.66 -21.93
CA THR A 455 2.97 -9.94 -20.87
C THR A 455 3.26 -10.87 -19.67
N VAL A 456 4.36 -10.62 -18.96
CA VAL A 456 4.69 -11.33 -17.70
C VAL A 456 3.51 -11.30 -16.71
N LYS A 457 2.73 -10.21 -16.72
CA LYS A 457 1.51 -10.06 -15.93
C LYS A 457 0.42 -11.02 -16.40
N GLY A 458 0.17 -11.10 -17.70
CA GLY A 458 -0.79 -12.03 -18.32
C GLY A 458 -0.43 -13.48 -18.02
N LEU A 459 0.79 -13.91 -18.31
CA LEU A 459 1.26 -15.29 -18.08
C LEU A 459 1.08 -15.74 -16.63
N ARG A 460 1.41 -14.88 -15.68
CA ARG A 460 1.24 -15.16 -14.24
C ARG A 460 -0.21 -15.37 -13.86
N ILE A 461 -1.14 -14.61 -14.45
CA ILE A 461 -2.57 -14.72 -14.19
C ILE A 461 -3.14 -15.98 -14.83
N VAL A 462 -2.79 -16.25 -16.09
CA VAL A 462 -3.21 -17.48 -16.79
C VAL A 462 -2.86 -18.73 -15.98
N LYS A 463 -1.64 -18.79 -15.43
CA LYS A 463 -1.19 -19.89 -14.56
C LYS A 463 -2.02 -20.07 -13.30
N GLN A 464 -2.74 -19.05 -12.84
CA GLN A 464 -3.53 -19.04 -11.61
C GLN A 464 -5.02 -19.31 -11.85
N CYS A 465 -5.55 -18.94 -13.01
CA CYS A 465 -6.96 -19.11 -13.35
C CYS A 465 -7.40 -20.59 -13.33
N ALA A 466 -8.65 -20.82 -12.93
CA ALA A 466 -9.25 -22.15 -12.91
C ALA A 466 -9.62 -22.60 -14.33
N ARG A 467 -10.19 -21.68 -15.12
CA ARG A 467 -10.48 -21.87 -16.54
C ARG A 467 -9.80 -20.80 -17.39
N VAL A 468 -9.30 -21.22 -18.54
CA VAL A 468 -8.65 -20.35 -19.52
C VAL A 468 -9.32 -20.61 -20.85
N HIS A 469 -10.06 -19.63 -21.34
CA HIS A 469 -10.69 -19.63 -22.64
C HIS A 469 -9.78 -18.92 -23.65
N LEU A 470 -9.76 -19.40 -24.89
CA LEU A 470 -9.04 -18.78 -25.99
C LEU A 470 -10.02 -18.42 -27.09
N GLU A 471 -10.06 -17.13 -27.40
CA GLU A 471 -10.82 -16.60 -28.51
C GLU A 471 -9.99 -16.74 -29.79
N ALA A 472 -10.50 -17.55 -30.72
CA ALA A 472 -9.73 -18.07 -31.85
C ALA A 472 -10.20 -17.54 -33.22
N TYR A 473 -11.07 -16.52 -33.26
CA TYR A 473 -11.73 -16.08 -34.50
C TYR A 473 -11.43 -14.64 -34.92
N THR A 474 -10.96 -13.77 -34.00
CA THR A 474 -10.62 -12.38 -34.32
C THR A 474 -9.24 -12.22 -34.96
N SER A 475 -8.31 -13.16 -34.72
CA SER A 475 -6.96 -13.18 -35.28
C SER A 475 -6.27 -14.53 -34.99
N ILE A 476 -5.08 -14.78 -35.55
CA ILE A 476 -4.28 -16.00 -35.37
C ILE A 476 -2.91 -15.64 -34.82
N LEU A 477 -2.35 -16.50 -33.96
CA LEU A 477 -0.93 -16.46 -33.55
C LEU A 477 -0.02 -17.22 -34.53
N CYS A 478 1.29 -16.99 -34.41
CA CYS A 478 2.34 -17.49 -35.32
C CYS A 478 2.26 -18.99 -35.67
N TYR A 479 1.87 -19.82 -34.71
CA TYR A 479 1.81 -21.28 -34.89
C TYR A 479 0.44 -21.85 -35.22
N GLY A 480 -0.50 -21.02 -35.68
CA GLY A 480 -1.82 -21.51 -36.08
C GLY A 480 -2.52 -22.26 -34.95
N LEU A 481 -2.76 -21.58 -33.81
CA LEU A 481 -3.50 -22.13 -32.66
C LEU A 481 -3.11 -23.58 -32.33
N ASP A 482 -1.82 -23.95 -32.36
CA ASP A 482 -1.39 -25.23 -31.78
C ASP A 482 -1.61 -25.14 -30.27
N LYS A 483 -2.83 -25.50 -29.88
CA LYS A 483 -3.33 -25.50 -28.51
C LYS A 483 -2.33 -26.22 -27.60
N SER A 484 -1.71 -27.30 -28.08
CA SER A 484 -0.72 -28.07 -27.34
C SER A 484 0.50 -27.23 -26.92
N LYS A 485 0.98 -26.31 -27.77
CA LYS A 485 2.09 -25.42 -27.43
C LYS A 485 1.71 -24.36 -26.42
N LEU A 486 0.51 -23.76 -26.59
CA LEU A 486 -0.04 -22.79 -25.63
C LEU A 486 -0.23 -23.45 -24.26
N GLU A 487 -0.80 -24.65 -24.22
CA GLU A 487 -1.01 -25.42 -23.00
C GLU A 487 0.32 -25.81 -22.35
N ALA A 488 1.32 -26.23 -23.13
CA ALA A 488 2.65 -26.56 -22.63
C ALA A 488 3.35 -25.34 -22.00
N PHE A 489 3.26 -24.17 -22.63
CA PHE A 489 3.91 -22.95 -22.16
C PHE A 489 3.19 -22.33 -20.94
N TYR A 490 1.85 -22.32 -20.97
CA TYR A 490 1.03 -21.80 -19.89
C TYR A 490 0.87 -22.77 -18.72
N GLY A 491 1.06 -24.07 -18.92
CA GLY A 491 0.85 -25.10 -17.89
C GLY A 491 -0.61 -25.21 -17.45
N ARG A 492 -1.55 -24.94 -18.37
CA ARG A 492 -3.01 -24.95 -18.15
C ARG A 492 -3.71 -25.44 -19.41
N GLU A 493 -4.82 -26.13 -19.25
CA GLU A 493 -5.72 -26.49 -20.36
C GLU A 493 -6.37 -25.22 -20.92
N VAL A 494 -6.46 -25.13 -22.24
CA VAL A 494 -7.02 -23.97 -22.96
C VAL A 494 -8.30 -24.37 -23.68
N ILE A 495 -9.41 -23.75 -23.32
CA ILE A 495 -10.74 -24.04 -23.87
C ILE A 495 -11.00 -23.10 -25.05
N GLU A 496 -11.15 -23.63 -26.27
CA GLU A 496 -11.51 -22.79 -27.42
C GLU A 496 -12.91 -22.21 -27.26
N ALA A 497 -13.05 -20.90 -27.45
CA ALA A 497 -14.32 -20.19 -27.54
C ALA A 497 -14.50 -19.67 -28.97
N ASP A 498 -15.55 -20.16 -29.64
CA ASP A 498 -15.91 -19.70 -30.98
C ASP A 498 -16.73 -18.41 -30.95
N ARG A 499 -17.00 -17.84 -32.13
CA ARG A 499 -17.74 -16.58 -32.27
C ARG A 499 -19.13 -16.64 -31.65
N THR A 500 -19.81 -17.77 -31.79
CA THR A 500 -21.13 -17.99 -31.17
C THR A 500 -21.02 -18.00 -29.64
N ALA A 501 -20.01 -18.65 -29.07
CA ALA A 501 -19.76 -18.66 -27.63
C ALA A 501 -19.41 -17.27 -27.08
N VAL A 502 -18.66 -16.44 -27.80
CA VAL A 502 -18.24 -15.11 -27.31
C VAL A 502 -19.31 -14.03 -27.55
N GLU A 503 -19.96 -14.01 -28.72
CA GLU A 503 -20.90 -12.94 -29.09
C GLU A 503 -22.37 -13.26 -28.73
N GLN A 504 -22.79 -14.53 -28.87
CA GLN A 504 -24.19 -14.93 -28.70
C GLN A 504 -24.45 -15.68 -27.39
N ASN A 505 -23.48 -16.46 -26.90
CA ASN A 505 -23.63 -17.32 -25.71
C ASN A 505 -22.52 -17.08 -24.66
N SER A 506 -22.18 -15.81 -24.43
CA SER A 506 -21.12 -15.43 -23.48
C SER A 506 -21.42 -15.80 -22.03
N ASP A 507 -22.68 -16.10 -21.72
CA ASP A 507 -23.08 -16.68 -20.44
C ASP A 507 -22.30 -17.96 -20.14
N SER A 508 -21.96 -18.78 -21.14
CA SER A 508 -21.16 -20.00 -20.94
C SER A 508 -19.72 -19.73 -20.47
N ILE A 509 -19.13 -18.61 -20.88
CA ILE A 509 -17.78 -18.18 -20.47
C ILE A 509 -17.83 -17.52 -19.09
N LEU A 510 -18.87 -16.72 -18.84
CA LEU A 510 -19.07 -15.99 -17.59
C LEU A 510 -19.70 -16.86 -16.48
N GLU A 511 -20.30 -18.00 -16.84
CA GLU A 511 -20.92 -18.93 -15.90
C GLU A 511 -19.87 -19.43 -14.92
N GLY A 512 -20.11 -19.23 -13.63
CA GLY A 512 -19.15 -19.61 -12.59
C GLY A 512 -17.95 -18.66 -12.44
N ALA A 513 -17.82 -17.59 -13.24
CA ALA A 513 -16.77 -16.57 -13.06
C ALA A 513 -16.97 -15.72 -11.79
N ASN A 514 -18.11 -15.87 -11.10
CA ASN A 514 -18.33 -15.39 -9.73
C ASN A 514 -17.85 -16.37 -8.64
N LYS A 515 -17.50 -17.60 -9.01
CA LYS A 515 -17.09 -18.71 -8.15
C LYS A 515 -15.67 -19.22 -8.40
N GLU A 516 -15.04 -18.86 -9.52
CA GLU A 516 -13.63 -19.12 -9.81
C GLU A 516 -13.04 -18.06 -10.76
N ASP A 517 -11.72 -17.86 -10.70
CA ASP A 517 -11.02 -16.97 -11.62
C ASP A 517 -11.02 -17.57 -13.03
N VAL A 518 -11.59 -16.84 -13.98
CA VAL A 518 -11.71 -17.25 -15.39
C VAL A 518 -10.95 -16.25 -16.25
N ALA A 519 -10.12 -16.73 -17.19
CA ALA A 519 -9.46 -15.88 -18.17
C ALA A 519 -10.02 -16.11 -19.57
N LEU A 520 -10.19 -15.04 -20.34
CA LEU A 520 -10.36 -15.07 -21.79
C LEU A 520 -9.12 -14.45 -22.45
N LEU A 521 -8.44 -15.26 -23.26
CA LEU A 521 -7.26 -14.89 -24.03
C LEU A 521 -7.70 -14.38 -25.40
N VAL A 522 -7.23 -13.20 -25.77
CA VAL A 522 -7.52 -12.52 -27.04
C VAL A 522 -6.21 -12.24 -27.76
N VAL A 523 -6.13 -12.54 -29.06
CA VAL A 523 -4.95 -12.25 -29.86
C VAL A 523 -4.82 -10.72 -30.03
N GLY A 524 -3.60 -10.20 -29.89
CA GLY A 524 -3.35 -8.76 -29.84
C GLY A 524 -3.72 -8.15 -28.49
N ASP A 525 -4.43 -7.02 -28.54
CA ASP A 525 -4.98 -6.34 -27.36
C ASP A 525 -6.50 -6.58 -27.27
N PRO A 526 -7.07 -6.78 -26.07
CA PRO A 526 -8.50 -7.06 -25.96
C PRO A 526 -9.44 -6.00 -26.49
N PHE A 527 -9.00 -4.75 -26.69
CA PHE A 527 -9.82 -3.69 -27.27
C PHE A 527 -9.25 -3.15 -28.60
N GLY A 528 -8.12 -3.69 -29.05
CA GLY A 528 -7.51 -3.33 -30.31
C GLY A 528 -8.24 -4.00 -31.48
N ALA A 529 -9.25 -3.31 -32.03
CA ALA A 529 -10.05 -3.77 -33.17
C ALA A 529 -10.89 -5.05 -32.92
N THR A 530 -11.52 -5.14 -31.74
CA THR A 530 -12.41 -6.25 -31.39
C THR A 530 -13.73 -5.77 -30.75
N THR A 531 -14.69 -6.68 -30.57
CA THR A 531 -16.02 -6.41 -29.98
C THR A 531 -16.12 -6.73 -28.48
N HIS A 532 -15.01 -7.09 -27.81
CA HIS A 532 -15.01 -7.58 -26.42
C HIS A 532 -15.45 -6.55 -25.37
N ALA A 533 -15.61 -5.27 -25.72
CA ALA A 533 -16.22 -4.29 -24.84
C ALA A 533 -17.64 -4.71 -24.39
N ASP A 534 -18.40 -5.38 -25.27
CA ASP A 534 -19.72 -5.91 -24.94
C ASP A 534 -19.66 -7.02 -23.88
N LEU A 535 -18.68 -7.93 -23.97
CA LEU A 535 -18.45 -8.97 -22.97
C LEU A 535 -18.12 -8.38 -21.58
N VAL A 536 -17.30 -7.32 -21.55
CA VAL A 536 -16.98 -6.59 -20.31
C VAL A 536 -18.23 -5.95 -19.71
N LEU A 537 -19.14 -5.42 -20.53
CA LEU A 537 -20.41 -4.85 -20.06
C LEU A 537 -21.31 -5.93 -19.46
N ARG A 538 -21.50 -7.07 -20.13
CA ARG A 538 -22.31 -8.19 -19.62
C ARG A 538 -21.77 -8.73 -18.29
N ALA A 539 -20.45 -8.88 -18.16
CA ALA A 539 -19.81 -9.31 -16.93
C ALA A 539 -20.04 -8.33 -15.78
N LYS A 540 -19.90 -7.01 -16.02
CA LYS A 540 -20.19 -5.97 -15.03
C LYS A 540 -21.66 -5.93 -14.62
N GLN A 541 -22.58 -6.07 -15.58
CA GLN A 541 -24.03 -6.15 -15.30
C GLN A 541 -24.39 -7.35 -14.43
N SER A 542 -23.64 -8.45 -14.57
CA SER A 542 -23.77 -9.67 -13.77
C SER A 542 -23.03 -9.62 -12.43
N GLY A 543 -22.45 -8.47 -12.05
CA GLY A 543 -21.74 -8.28 -10.79
C GLY A 543 -20.37 -8.98 -10.72
N ILE A 544 -19.82 -9.41 -11.85
CA ILE A 544 -18.50 -10.04 -11.95
C ILE A 544 -17.43 -8.96 -12.05
N GLU A 545 -16.37 -9.04 -11.24
CA GLU A 545 -15.22 -8.13 -11.35
C GLU A 545 -14.44 -8.47 -12.62
N VAL A 546 -14.21 -7.49 -13.49
CA VAL A 546 -13.45 -7.66 -14.72
C VAL A 546 -12.09 -6.98 -14.60
N ARG A 547 -11.01 -7.69 -14.96
CA ARG A 547 -9.66 -7.11 -15.07
C ARG A 547 -9.07 -7.32 -16.44
N VAL A 548 -8.73 -6.22 -17.10
CA VAL A 548 -8.11 -6.23 -18.42
C VAL A 548 -6.59 -6.20 -18.30
N ILE A 549 -5.93 -7.05 -19.08
CA ILE A 549 -4.48 -7.10 -19.23
C ILE A 549 -4.17 -6.78 -20.70
N HIS A 550 -3.71 -5.56 -20.92
CA HIS A 550 -3.38 -5.05 -22.26
C HIS A 550 -2.13 -5.69 -22.85
N ASN A 551 -2.01 -5.62 -24.18
CA ASN A 551 -0.84 -6.06 -24.92
C ASN A 551 -0.63 -5.24 -26.22
N ALA A 552 0.35 -5.63 -27.06
CA ALA A 552 0.53 -5.06 -28.38
C ALA A 552 -0.67 -5.36 -29.30
N SER A 553 -1.05 -4.41 -30.15
CA SER A 553 -2.14 -4.52 -31.13
C SER A 553 -1.62 -4.16 -32.52
N ILE A 554 -2.29 -4.63 -33.57
CA ILE A 554 -1.99 -4.16 -34.92
C ILE A 554 -2.18 -2.63 -35.03
N MET A 555 -3.09 -2.06 -34.26
CA MET A 555 -3.41 -0.63 -34.24
C MET A 555 -2.20 0.25 -33.89
N ASN A 556 -1.28 -0.23 -33.07
CA ASN A 556 -0.04 0.48 -32.73
C ASN A 556 1.20 -0.14 -33.39
N ALA A 557 1.22 -1.45 -33.64
CA ALA A 557 2.37 -2.12 -34.26
C ALA A 557 2.61 -1.69 -35.71
N VAL A 558 1.58 -1.19 -36.42
CA VAL A 558 1.73 -0.63 -37.78
C VAL A 558 2.76 0.49 -37.88
N GLY A 559 3.13 1.14 -36.77
CA GLY A 559 4.20 2.14 -36.74
C GLY A 559 5.56 1.61 -37.21
N CYS A 560 5.77 0.29 -37.26
CA CYS A 560 7.00 -0.29 -37.82
C CYS A 560 7.20 -0.02 -39.32
N CYS A 561 6.17 0.40 -40.06
CA CYS A 561 6.33 0.87 -41.45
C CYS A 561 6.93 2.27 -41.57
N GLY A 562 7.11 2.99 -40.45
CA GLY A 562 7.70 4.33 -40.43
C GLY A 562 6.70 5.49 -40.42
N LEU A 563 5.43 5.23 -40.67
CA LEU A 563 4.36 6.22 -40.56
C LEU A 563 4.09 6.57 -39.10
N GLN A 564 3.88 7.84 -38.83
CA GLN A 564 3.63 8.36 -37.49
C GLN A 564 2.22 7.99 -37.03
N LEU A 565 2.14 7.27 -35.90
CA LEU A 565 0.86 6.78 -35.37
C LEU A 565 -0.17 7.89 -35.09
N TYR A 566 0.27 9.11 -34.76
CA TYR A 566 -0.63 10.23 -34.51
C TYR A 566 -1.26 10.83 -35.79
N ASN A 567 -0.74 10.48 -36.97
CA ASN A 567 -1.29 10.90 -38.27
C ASN A 567 -2.28 9.86 -38.85
N PHE A 568 -2.60 8.78 -38.11
CA PHE A 568 -3.63 7.83 -38.54
C PHE A 568 -5.04 8.36 -38.21
N GLY A 569 -5.92 8.30 -39.21
CA GLY A 569 -7.32 8.69 -39.11
C GLY A 569 -8.23 7.52 -38.74
N GLU A 570 -9.48 7.57 -39.20
CA GLU A 570 -10.45 6.51 -38.93
C GLU A 570 -10.01 5.19 -39.58
N THR A 571 -9.83 4.13 -38.77
CA THR A 571 -9.50 2.79 -39.27
C THR A 571 -10.71 2.16 -39.95
N VAL A 572 -10.47 1.39 -41.02
CA VAL A 572 -11.52 0.74 -41.81
C VAL A 572 -11.33 -0.77 -41.87
N SER A 573 -12.40 -1.51 -42.14
CA SER A 573 -12.37 -2.96 -42.39
C SER A 573 -12.80 -3.24 -43.83
N ILE A 574 -11.91 -3.83 -44.61
CA ILE A 574 -12.19 -4.29 -45.98
C ILE A 574 -12.70 -5.71 -45.88
N VAL A 575 -13.96 -5.91 -46.29
CA VAL A 575 -14.67 -7.18 -46.20
C VAL A 575 -14.48 -8.02 -47.47
N MET A 576 -14.60 -9.33 -47.35
CA MET A 576 -14.49 -10.23 -48.50
C MET A 576 -15.74 -10.12 -49.39
N TRP A 577 -15.55 -9.85 -50.68
CA TRP A 577 -16.64 -9.79 -51.66
C TRP A 577 -17.16 -11.18 -52.02
N THR A 578 -18.44 -11.21 -52.39
CA THR A 578 -19.11 -12.35 -53.04
C THR A 578 -19.66 -11.88 -54.38
N ASP A 579 -20.17 -12.81 -55.20
CA ASP A 579 -20.72 -12.48 -56.51
C ASP A 579 -21.96 -11.58 -56.39
N GLU A 580 -22.76 -11.77 -55.34
CA GLU A 580 -24.00 -11.01 -55.10
C GLU A 580 -23.82 -9.78 -54.19
N TRP A 581 -22.74 -9.71 -53.41
CA TRP A 581 -22.54 -8.66 -52.40
C TRP A 581 -21.12 -8.10 -52.41
N GLN A 582 -21.00 -6.83 -52.85
CA GLN A 582 -19.76 -6.10 -53.05
C GLN A 582 -19.81 -4.71 -52.42
N PRO A 583 -19.80 -4.61 -51.09
CA PRO A 583 -19.90 -3.34 -50.38
C PRO A 583 -18.67 -2.48 -50.59
N ASP A 584 -18.89 -1.17 -50.66
CA ASP A 584 -17.85 -0.13 -50.79
C ASP A 584 -17.90 0.90 -49.65
N SER A 585 -18.61 0.64 -48.56
CA SER A 585 -18.84 1.60 -47.46
C SER A 585 -17.56 2.11 -46.77
N TYR A 586 -16.47 1.35 -46.85
CA TYR A 586 -15.16 1.77 -46.34
C TYR A 586 -14.49 2.85 -47.23
N TYR A 587 -14.94 3.05 -48.47
CA TYR A 587 -14.43 4.07 -49.38
C TYR A 587 -14.54 5.48 -48.81
N GLU A 588 -15.71 5.86 -48.30
CA GLU A 588 -15.98 7.22 -47.82
C GLU A 588 -15.07 7.62 -46.65
N LYS A 589 -14.72 6.64 -45.81
CA LYS A 589 -13.81 6.84 -44.68
C LYS A 589 -12.36 7.02 -45.14
N ILE A 590 -11.91 6.23 -46.12
CA ILE A 590 -10.59 6.38 -46.73
C ILE A 590 -10.48 7.75 -47.41
N GLU A 591 -11.49 8.13 -48.19
CA GLU A 591 -11.56 9.44 -48.85
C GLU A 591 -11.49 10.60 -47.84
N LYS A 592 -12.25 10.50 -46.74
CA LYS A 592 -12.22 11.49 -45.67
C LYS A 592 -10.85 11.59 -45.01
N ASN A 593 -10.17 10.48 -44.76
CA ASN A 593 -8.83 10.50 -44.18
C ASN A 593 -7.82 11.16 -45.14
N ILE A 594 -7.82 10.77 -46.42
CA ILE A 594 -6.95 11.35 -47.46
C ILE A 594 -7.17 12.87 -47.57
N ASN A 595 -8.43 13.32 -47.63
CA ASN A 595 -8.78 14.74 -47.71
C ASN A 595 -8.30 15.56 -46.49
N ASN A 596 -8.15 14.91 -45.34
CA ASN A 596 -7.63 15.53 -44.11
C ASN A 596 -6.12 15.30 -43.91
N GLY A 597 -5.43 14.71 -44.87
CA GLY A 597 -4.00 14.39 -44.79
C GLY A 597 -3.65 13.23 -43.84
N MET A 598 -4.63 12.45 -43.38
CA MET A 598 -4.43 11.34 -42.44
C MET A 598 -4.18 10.01 -43.15
N HIS A 599 -3.34 9.15 -42.58
CA HIS A 599 -3.16 7.76 -43.04
C HIS A 599 -4.35 6.90 -42.64
N THR A 600 -4.69 5.92 -43.46
CA THR A 600 -5.77 4.97 -43.18
C THR A 600 -5.22 3.58 -42.98
N LEU A 601 -5.42 3.01 -41.78
CA LEU A 601 -5.22 1.58 -41.55
C LEU A 601 -6.47 0.83 -42.04
N CYS A 602 -6.25 -0.09 -42.97
CA CYS A 602 -7.26 -0.99 -43.52
C CYS A 602 -7.02 -2.40 -42.95
N LEU A 603 -7.87 -2.80 -42.00
CA LEU A 603 -7.93 -4.17 -41.51
C LEU A 603 -8.61 -5.05 -42.55
N LEU A 604 -8.10 -6.25 -42.77
CA LEU A 604 -8.58 -7.17 -43.81
C LEU A 604 -9.42 -8.28 -43.19
N ASP A 605 -10.48 -8.67 -43.89
CA ASP A 605 -11.47 -9.62 -43.39
C ASP A 605 -10.90 -10.99 -43.05
N ILE A 606 -11.49 -11.62 -42.04
CA ILE A 606 -11.16 -12.95 -41.56
C ILE A 606 -12.46 -13.73 -41.41
N LYS A 607 -12.59 -14.82 -42.17
CA LYS A 607 -13.74 -15.73 -42.10
C LYS A 607 -13.28 -17.06 -41.54
N THR A 608 -13.60 -17.34 -40.28
CA THR A 608 -13.30 -18.61 -39.61
C THR A 608 -14.59 -19.30 -39.17
N LYS A 609 -14.67 -20.62 -39.34
CA LYS A 609 -15.82 -21.45 -38.94
C LYS A 609 -17.18 -20.89 -39.44
N GLU A 610 -17.27 -20.46 -40.70
CA GLU A 610 -18.55 -20.09 -41.33
C GLU A 610 -19.30 -21.33 -41.84
N GLN A 611 -20.64 -21.31 -41.75
CA GLN A 611 -21.50 -22.29 -42.42
C GLN A 611 -22.00 -21.70 -43.74
N THR A 612 -22.12 -22.51 -44.78
CA THR A 612 -22.81 -22.09 -46.00
C THR A 612 -24.27 -21.75 -45.69
N VAL A 613 -24.86 -20.82 -46.43
CA VAL A 613 -26.29 -20.47 -46.29
C VAL A 613 -27.16 -21.72 -46.39
N GLU A 614 -26.79 -22.67 -47.26
CA GLU A 614 -27.46 -23.95 -47.39
C GLU A 614 -27.35 -24.82 -46.12
N ASN A 615 -26.16 -24.94 -45.52
CA ASN A 615 -25.97 -25.71 -44.29
C ASN A 615 -26.66 -25.04 -43.08
N MET A 616 -26.65 -23.71 -43.03
CA MET A 616 -27.35 -22.92 -42.02
C MET A 616 -28.86 -23.10 -42.12
N MET A 617 -29.45 -23.01 -43.32
CA MET A 617 -30.88 -23.25 -43.57
C MET A 617 -31.30 -24.68 -43.24
N LYS A 618 -30.40 -25.66 -43.40
CA LYS A 618 -30.64 -27.08 -43.10
C LYS A 618 -30.27 -27.48 -41.66
N GLY A 619 -29.79 -26.53 -40.83
CA GLY A 619 -29.38 -26.79 -39.44
C GLY A 619 -28.19 -27.76 -39.30
N ARG A 620 -27.33 -27.88 -40.32
CA ARG A 620 -26.17 -28.79 -40.32
C ARG A 620 -24.92 -28.05 -39.82
N PRO A 621 -24.25 -28.50 -38.76
CA PRO A 621 -23.04 -27.87 -38.24
C PRO A 621 -21.80 -28.25 -39.07
N ILE A 622 -21.82 -27.93 -40.37
CA ILE A 622 -20.71 -28.16 -41.30
C ILE A 622 -20.07 -26.81 -41.59
N TYR A 623 -18.79 -26.67 -41.20
CA TYR A 623 -18.04 -25.44 -41.28
C TYR A 623 -17.01 -25.46 -42.42
N GLU A 624 -16.84 -24.34 -43.10
CA GLU A 624 -15.83 -24.15 -44.15
C GLU A 624 -14.43 -23.90 -43.57
N PRO A 625 -13.36 -24.21 -44.33
CA PRO A 625 -12.00 -23.85 -43.93
C PRO A 625 -11.86 -22.33 -43.81
N PRO A 626 -10.95 -21.86 -42.93
CA PRO A 626 -10.78 -20.44 -42.69
C PRO A 626 -10.22 -19.72 -43.94
N ARG A 627 -10.80 -18.57 -44.26
CA ARG A 627 -10.41 -17.71 -45.38
C ARG A 627 -9.96 -16.35 -44.86
N TYR A 628 -8.85 -15.85 -45.41
CA TYR A 628 -8.24 -14.59 -45.01
C TYR A 628 -8.11 -13.70 -46.23
N LEU A 629 -8.59 -12.46 -46.14
CA LEU A 629 -8.46 -11.51 -47.23
C LEU A 629 -7.00 -11.03 -47.34
N THR A 630 -6.42 -11.16 -48.53
CA THR A 630 -5.02 -10.77 -48.77
C THR A 630 -4.89 -9.30 -49.16
N CYS A 631 -3.70 -8.69 -48.97
CA CYS A 631 -3.41 -7.35 -49.49
C CYS A 631 -3.66 -7.24 -51.00
N LYS A 632 -3.39 -8.30 -51.76
CA LYS A 632 -3.62 -8.39 -53.20
C LYS A 632 -5.10 -8.26 -53.55
N GLU A 633 -5.95 -9.04 -52.89
CA GLU A 633 -7.40 -8.97 -53.08
C GLU A 633 -7.97 -7.63 -52.62
N ALA A 634 -7.50 -7.12 -51.47
CA ALA A 634 -7.91 -5.82 -50.97
C ALA A 634 -7.55 -4.68 -51.96
N ALA A 635 -6.35 -4.69 -52.52
CA ALA A 635 -5.94 -3.73 -53.54
C ALA A 635 -6.82 -3.82 -54.80
N ARG A 636 -7.17 -5.03 -55.25
CA ARG A 636 -8.10 -5.23 -56.38
C ARG A 636 -9.50 -4.68 -56.09
N GLN A 637 -10.02 -4.89 -54.88
CA GLN A 637 -11.31 -4.33 -54.49
C GLN A 637 -11.29 -2.81 -54.51
N LEU A 638 -10.24 -2.19 -53.93
CA LEU A 638 -10.08 -0.73 -53.94
C LEU A 638 -10.01 -0.18 -55.37
N LEU A 639 -9.21 -0.77 -56.25
CA LEU A 639 -9.13 -0.35 -57.66
C LEU A 639 -10.47 -0.47 -58.40
N THR A 640 -11.22 -1.53 -58.12
CA THR A 640 -12.56 -1.73 -58.69
C THR A 640 -13.54 -0.67 -58.20
N ILE A 641 -13.50 -0.30 -56.92
CA ILE A 641 -14.32 0.79 -56.37
C ILE A 641 -13.94 2.12 -57.02
N ALA A 642 -12.64 2.41 -57.15
CA ALA A 642 -12.16 3.64 -57.80
C ALA A 642 -12.67 3.74 -59.25
N ALA A 643 -12.64 2.64 -60.01
CA ALA A 643 -13.19 2.56 -61.36
C ALA A 643 -14.71 2.84 -61.37
N ARG A 644 -15.48 2.24 -60.46
CA ARG A 644 -16.92 2.49 -60.31
C ARG A 644 -17.24 3.95 -59.99
N LYS A 645 -16.46 4.60 -59.13
CA LYS A 645 -16.67 6.03 -58.83
C LYS A 645 -16.43 6.87 -60.08
N MET A 646 -15.38 6.55 -60.84
CA MET A 646 -15.06 7.24 -62.10
C MET A 646 -16.15 7.05 -63.16
N GLU A 647 -16.71 5.84 -63.32
CA GLU A 647 -17.85 5.56 -64.21
C GLU A 647 -19.10 6.35 -63.83
N ASN A 648 -19.31 6.58 -62.52
CA ASN A 648 -20.40 7.40 -62.00
C ASN A 648 -20.11 8.92 -62.03
N GLY A 649 -19.02 9.35 -62.67
CA GLY A 649 -18.65 10.77 -62.81
C GLY A 649 -18.06 11.40 -61.55
N ILE A 650 -17.69 10.61 -60.54
CA ILE A 650 -17.06 11.06 -59.30
C ILE A 650 -15.54 10.85 -59.41
N LYS A 651 -14.75 11.89 -59.15
CA LYS A 651 -13.28 11.76 -59.10
C LYS A 651 -12.89 10.87 -57.91
N PRO A 652 -12.22 9.72 -58.11
CA PRO A 652 -11.87 8.84 -57.01
C PRO A 652 -10.77 9.44 -56.13
N ALA A 653 -10.81 9.14 -54.83
CA ALA A 653 -9.86 9.62 -53.83
C ALA A 653 -8.45 9.02 -53.97
N TYR A 654 -8.36 7.87 -54.63
CA TYR A 654 -7.12 7.15 -54.93
C TYR A 654 -7.21 6.51 -56.32
N SER A 655 -6.07 6.13 -56.88
CA SER A 655 -5.92 5.59 -58.24
C SER A 655 -4.92 4.42 -58.27
N SER A 656 -4.72 3.81 -59.44
CA SER A 656 -3.69 2.78 -59.67
C SER A 656 -2.29 3.18 -59.22
N GLU A 657 -1.95 4.48 -59.32
CA GLU A 657 -0.65 5.05 -58.98
C GLU A 657 -0.52 5.41 -57.49
N THR A 658 -1.61 5.34 -56.72
CA THR A 658 -1.57 5.69 -55.30
C THR A 658 -0.66 4.73 -54.55
N MET A 659 0.33 5.27 -53.85
CA MET A 659 1.25 4.49 -53.04
C MET A 659 0.54 3.94 -51.81
N CYS A 660 0.85 2.69 -51.45
CA CYS A 660 0.25 1.99 -50.32
C CYS A 660 1.30 1.12 -49.62
N VAL A 661 1.00 0.72 -48.39
CA VAL A 661 1.86 -0.18 -47.60
C VAL A 661 1.12 -1.48 -47.34
N GLY A 662 1.57 -2.56 -47.97
CA GLY A 662 1.15 -3.91 -47.61
C GLY A 662 1.97 -4.41 -46.44
N MET A 663 1.32 -4.95 -45.41
CA MET A 663 1.99 -5.55 -44.26
C MET A 663 1.46 -6.96 -44.03
N ALA A 664 2.36 -7.90 -43.75
CA ALA A 664 2.04 -9.27 -43.40
C ALA A 664 2.71 -9.66 -42.08
N ARG A 665 1.97 -10.38 -41.24
CA ARG A 665 2.46 -11.06 -40.02
C ARG A 665 3.27 -10.12 -39.12
N VAL A 666 2.71 -8.93 -38.87
CA VAL A 666 3.35 -7.92 -38.02
C VAL A 666 3.58 -8.47 -36.61
N GLY A 667 4.81 -8.39 -36.12
CA GLY A 667 5.25 -8.98 -34.85
C GLY A 667 5.75 -10.43 -34.94
N TRP A 668 5.75 -11.05 -36.13
CA TRP A 668 6.28 -12.41 -36.33
C TRP A 668 7.70 -12.34 -36.92
N ASP A 669 8.47 -13.43 -36.78
CA ASP A 669 9.80 -13.55 -37.42
C ASP A 669 9.74 -13.44 -38.95
N THR A 670 8.60 -13.80 -39.54
CA THR A 670 8.34 -13.74 -40.98
C THR A 670 7.64 -12.45 -41.40
N GLN A 671 7.62 -11.42 -40.55
CA GLN A 671 7.02 -10.12 -40.85
C GLN A 671 7.52 -9.58 -42.19
N LYS A 672 6.60 -9.11 -43.03
CA LYS A 672 6.93 -8.50 -44.33
C LYS A 672 6.19 -7.19 -44.51
N ILE A 673 6.92 -6.17 -44.95
CA ILE A 673 6.39 -4.84 -45.25
C ILE A 673 6.80 -4.52 -46.69
N VAL A 674 5.85 -4.07 -47.50
CA VAL A 674 6.06 -3.70 -48.90
C VAL A 674 5.42 -2.34 -49.16
N TYR A 675 6.20 -1.42 -49.73
CA TYR A 675 5.75 -0.11 -50.17
C TYR A 675 5.74 -0.06 -51.70
N CYS A 676 4.56 0.05 -52.31
CA CYS A 676 4.39 0.07 -53.76
C CYS A 676 3.08 0.77 -54.15
N SER A 677 2.84 0.94 -55.44
CA SER A 677 1.54 1.43 -55.93
C SER A 677 0.43 0.40 -55.68
N LEU A 678 -0.82 0.86 -55.65
CA LEU A 678 -2.00 -0.02 -55.53
C LEU A 678 -2.06 -1.04 -56.68
N GLN A 679 -1.67 -0.64 -57.90
CA GLN A 679 -1.62 -1.56 -59.05
C GLN A 679 -0.59 -2.67 -58.83
N GLU A 680 0.63 -2.33 -58.42
CA GLU A 680 1.67 -3.32 -58.15
C GLU A 680 1.23 -4.28 -57.03
N LEU A 681 0.61 -3.76 -55.97
CA LEU A 681 0.12 -4.60 -54.87
C LEU A 681 -1.00 -5.56 -55.31
N ALA A 682 -1.85 -5.14 -56.24
CA ALA A 682 -2.94 -5.95 -56.80
C ALA A 682 -2.44 -7.13 -57.66
N GLU A 683 -1.17 -7.12 -58.05
CA GLU A 683 -0.51 -8.17 -58.84
C GLU A 683 0.49 -8.97 -58.00
N PHE A 684 1.00 -8.39 -56.90
CA PHE A 684 2.04 -8.97 -56.06
C PHE A 684 1.56 -10.15 -55.18
N ASP A 685 2.07 -11.35 -55.48
CA ASP A 685 1.82 -12.57 -54.69
C ASP A 685 2.83 -12.81 -53.55
N GLY A 686 3.86 -11.97 -53.43
CA GLY A 686 4.98 -12.21 -52.52
C GLY A 686 4.75 -11.84 -51.05
N MET A 687 3.54 -11.49 -50.61
CA MET A 687 3.27 -11.13 -49.21
C MET A 687 3.37 -12.31 -48.23
N GLY A 688 3.20 -13.53 -48.74
CA GLY A 688 3.18 -14.76 -47.95
C GLY A 688 1.82 -15.02 -47.29
N ASP A 689 1.84 -15.81 -46.22
CA ASP A 689 0.65 -16.26 -45.49
C ASP A 689 -0.03 -15.16 -44.64
N PRO A 690 -1.32 -15.27 -44.33
CA PRO A 690 -1.99 -14.36 -43.41
C PRO A 690 -1.30 -14.28 -42.02
N LEU A 691 -1.49 -13.23 -41.23
CA LEU A 691 -2.45 -12.13 -41.40
C LEU A 691 -1.89 -10.91 -42.13
N HIS A 692 -2.74 -10.27 -42.92
CA HIS A 692 -2.39 -9.11 -43.74
C HIS A 692 -3.14 -7.86 -43.26
N SER A 693 -2.49 -6.70 -43.40
CA SER A 693 -3.10 -5.38 -43.23
C SER A 693 -2.59 -4.44 -44.32
N LEU A 694 -3.43 -3.51 -44.76
CA LEU A 694 -3.10 -2.53 -45.79
C LEU A 694 -3.14 -1.12 -45.19
N ILE A 695 -2.21 -0.26 -45.58
CA ILE A 695 -2.25 1.16 -45.21
C ILE A 695 -2.31 2.00 -46.48
N ILE A 696 -3.22 2.98 -46.49
CA ILE A 696 -3.27 4.04 -47.50
C ILE A 696 -2.75 5.33 -46.85
N PRO A 697 -1.51 5.75 -47.14
CA PRO A 697 -0.95 6.97 -46.57
C PRO A 697 -1.71 8.21 -47.06
N GLY A 698 -2.00 9.14 -46.14
CA GLY A 698 -2.39 10.52 -46.46
C GLY A 698 -1.17 11.39 -46.78
N GLN A 699 -1.09 12.58 -46.18
CA GLN A 699 0.04 13.47 -46.36
C GLN A 699 1.24 12.96 -45.56
N THR A 700 2.37 12.73 -46.23
CA THR A 700 3.58 12.18 -45.61
C THR A 700 4.65 13.25 -45.38
N HIS A 701 5.30 13.18 -44.23
CA HIS A 701 6.49 13.97 -43.93
C HIS A 701 7.71 13.41 -44.69
N PRO A 702 8.70 14.22 -45.10
CA PRO A 702 9.89 13.74 -45.81
C PRO A 702 10.61 12.56 -45.11
N LEU A 703 10.63 12.55 -43.78
CA LEU A 703 11.19 11.44 -42.99
C LEU A 703 10.37 10.14 -43.13
N GLU A 704 9.04 10.23 -43.16
CA GLU A 704 8.17 9.07 -43.36
C GLU A 704 8.39 8.48 -44.76
N VAL A 705 8.52 9.34 -45.78
CA VAL A 705 8.85 8.91 -47.14
C VAL A 705 10.20 8.20 -47.18
N GLN A 706 11.23 8.75 -46.53
CA GLN A 706 12.55 8.09 -46.47
C GLN A 706 12.47 6.70 -45.83
N MET A 707 11.67 6.55 -44.78
CA MET A 707 11.47 5.24 -44.13
C MET A 707 10.68 4.28 -45.02
N LEU A 708 9.60 4.75 -45.66
CA LEU A 708 8.79 3.93 -46.57
C LEU A 708 9.59 3.44 -47.78
N GLU A 709 10.48 4.26 -48.33
CA GLU A 709 11.36 3.90 -49.44
C GLU A 709 12.31 2.73 -49.09
N THR A 710 12.60 2.48 -47.80
CA THR A 710 13.37 1.28 -47.38
C THR A 710 12.62 -0.04 -47.60
N PHE A 711 11.29 0.04 -47.72
CA PHE A 711 10.41 -1.11 -47.98
C PHE A 711 9.91 -1.17 -49.43
N LYS A 712 10.49 -0.35 -50.32
CA LYS A 712 10.02 -0.26 -51.70
C LYS A 712 10.11 -1.59 -52.40
N LEU A 713 9.05 -1.97 -53.11
CA LEU A 713 9.06 -3.16 -53.94
C LEU A 713 10.13 -2.98 -55.02
N THR A 714 11.20 -3.79 -54.93
CA THR A 714 12.26 -3.85 -55.94
C THR A 714 11.78 -4.79 -57.03
N SER A 715 11.70 -4.25 -58.25
CA SER A 715 11.33 -4.94 -59.48
C SER A 715 12.30 -6.06 -59.84
#